data_AF-A0A948F315-F1
#
_entry.id   AF-A0A948F315-F1
#
_cell.length_a   1.000
_cell.length_b   1.000
_cell.length_c   1.000
_cell.angle_alpha   90.00
_cell.angle_beta   90.00
_cell.angle_gamma   90.00
#
_symmetry.space_group_name_H-M   'P 1'
#
loop_
_entity.id
_entity.type
_entity.pdbx_description
1 polymer ?
#
loop_
_entity_poly.entity_id
_entity_poly.type
_entity_poly.pdbx_seq_one_letter_code
_entity_poly.pdbx_strand_id
1 'polypeptide(L)'
;MAMSNTFKSAMQKLFSGPIIFFDARAMFDHDTPDPRSLTAAFLLVLAGDKEASAWLKRAAGSDATAEFFLNSLELVEKEIEEAAKAPEFSNHLKELAENPADETSLRNVFFPEGAGLPEARAERVQALREKRRIRIVELNPDPLSAPGRELLFTSNVLLTIPAADTTLDKLAYSEELKAHIRRAVSEDQQYWYDHPIQIGVKPEANEILYGLRGLDDASGFERTRGNMGDGKIACVLSTSVTHEGLHGLAKDYIESEIRSAGGFQNVEVYVFTETETDRLIKDVLVPAGGNPGALNVFGVDGEYGRHYSFLKAISALWKVAKDPNVKATFKIDLDQVFPQRELVEQTGASAFEHFKTPLWGARGTDANGNAVELGMIAGALVNERDIHKGVFTPDVFSPEGAATFEERIFPSKLMMAISTESEMMTRYGKGDIDGKTECLQRIHVTGGTNGIRIDSLKKHRPFSPSFIGRAEDQAYLLSVLMEEGERLRYVHEDGLIMRHDKEAFAGDAIRAASFGNMMGDYIRTIYFSEYARVLNNNDLGPVKEIVNPFTGCFITPIPTTVVMMRFCMKAAEFFLAGDRNHGTEFVKAGHPRLARAMAFARDGLREQYLREREGWNQFYNLLDHVQQDEALRTKAGEIIDSCRVRA
;
A
#
# COMPACT_ATOMS: atom_id res chain seq x y z
N MET A 1 27.75 24.11 6.81
CA MET A 1 26.29 24.05 6.77
C MET A 1 25.76 25.46 6.67
N ALA A 2 25.59 25.94 5.46
CA ALA A 2 24.97 27.21 5.13
C ALA A 2 23.74 26.99 4.22
N MET A 3 22.66 26.40 4.78
CA MET A 3 21.32 26.37 4.15
C MET A 3 20.95 27.73 3.55
N SER A 4 20.22 27.72 2.42
CA SER A 4 19.72 28.91 1.74
C SER A 4 19.10 29.91 2.73
N ASN A 5 19.54 31.17 2.66
CA ASN A 5 19.04 32.23 3.55
C ASN A 5 17.51 32.40 3.45
N THR A 6 16.94 32.16 2.28
CA THR A 6 15.49 32.21 2.06
C THR A 6 14.78 31.09 2.82
N PHE A 7 15.31 29.86 2.80
CA PHE A 7 14.72 28.74 3.54
C PHE A 7 14.77 28.98 5.05
N LYS A 8 15.92 29.43 5.57
CA LYS A 8 16.04 29.80 6.99
C LYS A 8 15.05 30.88 7.39
N SER A 9 14.89 31.91 6.57
CA SER A 9 13.91 32.99 6.80
C SER A 9 12.48 32.46 6.88
N ALA A 10 12.10 31.55 5.97
CA ALA A 10 10.80 30.89 6.03
C ALA A 10 10.64 30.08 7.33
N MET A 11 11.61 29.21 7.66
CA MET A 11 11.56 28.36 8.86
C MET A 11 11.52 29.18 10.16
N GLN A 12 12.27 30.29 10.20
CA GLN A 12 12.23 31.22 11.32
C GLN A 12 10.81 31.76 11.54
N LYS A 13 10.14 32.21 10.48
CA LYS A 13 8.77 32.72 10.62
C LYS A 13 7.76 31.64 11.01
N LEU A 14 7.96 30.41 10.56
CA LEU A 14 7.09 29.27 10.92
C LEU A 14 7.22 28.85 12.39
N PHE A 15 8.43 28.90 12.97
CA PHE A 15 8.73 28.29 14.27
C PHE A 15 9.22 29.24 15.38
N SER A 16 9.38 30.54 15.11
CA SER A 16 9.86 31.54 16.10
C SER A 16 8.73 32.39 16.70
N GLY A 17 7.47 31.95 16.60
CA GLY A 17 6.34 32.64 17.21
C GLY A 17 5.03 31.84 17.12
N PRO A 18 4.04 32.09 18.00
CA PRO A 18 2.82 31.30 18.11
C PRO A 18 1.82 31.53 16.96
N ILE A 19 2.11 32.47 16.06
CA ILE A 19 1.13 33.01 15.10
C ILE A 19 0.86 32.02 13.96
N ILE A 20 1.85 31.20 13.56
CA ILE A 20 1.74 30.35 12.38
C ILE A 20 1.63 28.88 12.74
N PHE A 21 2.66 28.31 13.39
CA PHE A 21 2.57 26.98 14.00
C PHE A 21 2.71 27.07 15.51
N PHE A 22 3.93 27.25 15.99
CA PHE A 22 4.25 27.34 17.41
C PHE A 22 5.65 27.93 17.60
N ASP A 23 5.95 28.37 18.82
CA ASP A 23 7.30 28.79 19.21
C ASP A 23 8.11 27.56 19.65
N ALA A 24 9.02 27.10 18.79
CA ALA A 24 9.90 25.97 19.10
C ALA A 24 10.84 26.27 20.28
N ARG A 25 11.17 27.55 20.55
CA ARG A 25 12.01 27.93 21.69
C ARG A 25 11.34 27.61 23.01
N ALA A 26 9.99 27.66 23.09
CA ALA A 26 9.24 27.28 24.28
C ALA A 26 9.31 25.77 24.60
N MET A 27 9.73 24.95 23.63
CA MET A 27 9.97 23.52 23.84
C MET A 27 11.42 23.17 24.19
N PHE A 28 12.35 24.10 23.99
CA PHE A 28 13.78 23.83 24.07
C PHE A 28 14.31 24.00 25.51
N ASP A 29 14.79 22.91 26.10
CA ASP A 29 15.50 22.91 27.37
C ASP A 29 16.99 22.59 27.13
N HIS A 30 17.87 23.51 27.56
CA HIS A 30 19.32 23.39 27.36
C HIS A 30 19.98 22.36 28.28
N ASP A 31 19.33 22.07 29.41
CA ASP A 31 19.92 21.27 30.47
C ASP A 31 19.72 19.76 30.23
N THR A 32 18.77 19.38 29.36
CA THR A 32 18.35 18.00 29.19
C THR A 32 18.23 17.60 27.71
N PRO A 33 19.04 16.64 27.19
CA PRO A 33 18.90 16.13 25.83
C PRO A 33 17.76 15.13 25.70
N ASP A 34 16.55 15.52 26.10
CA ASP A 34 15.36 14.70 25.98
C ASP A 34 14.71 14.83 24.58
N PRO A 35 13.82 13.91 24.17
CA PRO A 35 13.21 13.95 22.85
C PRO A 35 12.51 15.28 22.52
N ARG A 36 11.90 15.93 23.51
CA ARG A 36 11.27 17.24 23.35
C ARG A 36 12.30 18.30 22.94
N SER A 37 13.42 18.37 23.66
CA SER A 37 14.48 19.34 23.43
C SER A 37 15.24 19.06 22.13
N LEU A 38 15.43 17.78 21.78
CA LEU A 38 16.00 17.36 20.50
C LEU A 38 15.13 17.78 19.31
N THR A 39 13.81 17.54 19.38
CA THR A 39 12.85 17.99 18.36
C THR A 39 12.86 19.52 18.22
N ALA A 40 12.84 20.24 19.35
CA ALA A 40 12.89 21.70 19.35
C ALA A 40 14.20 22.23 18.74
N ALA A 41 15.34 21.64 19.12
CA ALA A 41 16.65 22.00 18.58
C ALA A 41 16.72 21.79 17.07
N PHE A 42 16.20 20.68 16.53
CA PHE A 42 16.13 20.46 15.08
C PHE A 42 15.39 21.59 14.35
N LEU A 43 14.18 21.95 14.81
CA LEU A 43 13.36 23.02 14.23
C LEU A 43 14.04 24.39 14.33
N LEU A 44 14.66 24.70 15.47
CA LEU A 44 15.42 25.93 15.68
C LEU A 44 16.65 26.01 14.76
N VAL A 45 17.33 24.88 14.50
CA VAL A 45 18.47 24.85 13.58
C VAL A 45 18.03 25.08 12.13
N LEU A 46 16.87 24.54 11.72
CA LEU A 46 16.26 24.88 10.42
C LEU A 46 16.00 26.39 10.28
N ALA A 47 15.59 27.04 11.36
CA ALA A 47 15.43 28.49 11.46
C ALA A 47 16.75 29.30 11.56
N GLY A 48 17.90 28.62 11.60
CA GLY A 48 19.22 29.26 11.66
C GLY A 48 19.74 29.59 13.07
N ASP A 49 19.14 29.02 14.13
CA ASP A 49 19.61 29.19 15.51
C ASP A 49 20.98 28.50 15.71
N LYS A 50 22.01 29.32 15.97
CA LYS A 50 23.39 28.85 16.17
C LYS A 50 23.59 28.17 17.52
N GLU A 51 22.84 28.58 18.54
CA GLU A 51 22.94 28.03 19.89
C GLU A 51 22.36 26.61 19.91
N ALA A 52 21.16 26.43 19.34
CA ALA A 52 20.56 25.12 19.14
C ALA A 52 21.46 24.20 18.30
N SER A 53 22.12 24.74 17.27
CA SER A 53 23.06 23.97 16.43
C SER A 53 24.27 23.48 17.22
N ALA A 54 24.88 24.35 18.02
CA ALA A 54 26.01 23.98 18.86
C ALA A 54 25.62 22.97 19.94
N TRP A 55 24.42 23.12 20.52
CA TRP A 55 23.87 22.19 21.50
C TRP A 55 23.61 20.80 20.89
N LEU A 56 22.92 20.73 19.75
CA LEU A 56 22.59 19.47 19.08
C LEU A 56 23.86 18.69 18.68
N LYS A 57 24.89 19.39 18.18
CA LYS A 57 26.20 18.79 17.88
C LYS A 57 26.90 18.19 19.10
N ARG A 58 26.76 18.81 20.28
CA ARG A 58 27.29 18.23 21.53
C ARG A 58 26.48 17.00 21.94
N ALA A 59 25.16 17.07 21.88
CA ALA A 59 24.27 15.96 22.22
C ALA A 59 24.48 14.73 21.31
N ALA A 60 24.73 14.94 20.01
CA ALA A 60 25.02 13.89 19.05
C ALA A 60 26.24 13.02 19.39
N GLY A 61 27.16 13.52 20.23
CA GLY A 61 28.31 12.73 20.70
C GLY A 61 27.94 11.60 21.67
N SER A 62 26.73 11.60 22.24
CA SER A 62 26.29 10.62 23.25
C SER A 62 24.85 10.13 23.07
N ASP A 63 24.06 10.70 22.16
CA ASP A 63 22.66 10.36 21.93
C ASP A 63 22.38 10.10 20.43
N ALA A 64 21.91 8.89 20.12
CA ALA A 64 21.65 8.45 18.74
C ALA A 64 20.48 9.21 18.07
N THR A 65 19.52 9.73 18.85
CA THR A 65 18.43 10.55 18.31
C THR A 65 18.96 11.93 17.93
N ALA A 66 19.87 12.50 18.73
CA ALA A 66 20.55 13.74 18.40
C ALA A 66 21.43 13.60 17.14
N GLU A 67 22.17 12.48 17.03
CA GLU A 67 22.94 12.15 15.83
C GLU A 67 22.05 12.00 14.60
N PHE A 68 20.92 11.31 14.72
CA PHE A 68 19.92 11.20 13.66
C PHE A 68 19.45 12.59 13.17
N PHE A 69 19.01 13.47 14.08
CA PHE A 69 18.59 14.82 13.71
C PHE A 69 19.70 15.63 13.04
N LEU A 70 20.94 15.52 13.52
CA LEU A 70 22.08 16.19 12.93
C LEU A 70 22.35 15.71 11.50
N ASN A 71 22.33 14.40 11.27
CA ASN A 71 22.49 13.80 9.93
C ASN A 71 21.34 14.21 9.00
N SER A 72 20.11 14.25 9.51
CA SER A 72 18.95 14.70 8.75
C SER A 72 19.07 16.17 8.31
N LEU A 73 19.63 17.06 9.14
CA LEU A 73 19.85 18.46 8.77
C LEU A 73 20.77 18.60 7.54
N GLU A 74 21.83 17.79 7.45
CA GLU A 74 22.71 17.80 6.28
C GLU A 74 22.00 17.35 5.00
N LEU A 75 21.08 16.39 5.12
CA LEU A 75 20.26 15.92 4.00
C LEU A 75 19.22 16.97 3.57
N VAL A 76 18.56 17.62 4.54
CA VAL A 76 17.63 18.72 4.27
C VAL A 76 18.34 19.87 3.54
N GLU A 77 19.54 20.24 3.98
CA GLU A 77 20.33 21.28 3.32
C GLU A 77 20.60 20.94 1.85
N LYS A 78 21.06 19.71 1.57
CA LYS A 78 21.32 19.23 0.20
C LYS A 78 20.06 19.21 -0.65
N GLU A 79 18.94 18.71 -0.10
CA GLU A 79 17.66 18.67 -0.81
C GLU A 79 17.15 20.06 -1.20
N ILE A 80 17.20 21.01 -0.27
CA ILE A 80 16.78 22.39 -0.52
C ILE A 80 17.71 23.08 -1.53
N GLU A 81 19.03 22.88 -1.44
CA GLU A 81 19.99 23.41 -2.41
C GLU A 81 19.76 22.85 -3.82
N GLU A 82 19.52 21.54 -3.93
CA GLU A 82 19.24 20.90 -5.22
C GLU A 82 17.90 21.37 -5.80
N ALA A 83 16.83 21.37 -5.00
CA ALA A 83 15.51 21.80 -5.44
C ALA A 83 15.50 23.28 -5.83
N ALA A 84 16.25 24.13 -5.13
CA ALA A 84 16.37 25.57 -5.45
C ALA A 84 17.08 25.87 -6.77
N LYS A 85 17.71 24.88 -7.43
CA LYS A 85 18.18 25.03 -8.82
C LYS A 85 17.03 25.18 -9.80
N ALA A 86 15.84 24.64 -9.49
CA ALA A 86 14.63 24.87 -10.25
C ALA A 86 14.08 26.28 -9.95
N PRO A 87 13.90 27.15 -10.97
CA PRO A 87 13.41 28.52 -10.74
C PRO A 87 12.04 28.57 -10.05
N GLU A 88 11.15 27.64 -10.40
CA GLU A 88 9.82 27.51 -9.80
C GLU A 88 9.89 27.29 -8.29
N PHE A 89 10.65 26.28 -7.84
CA PHE A 89 10.83 26.00 -6.41
C PHE A 89 11.48 27.18 -5.67
N SER A 90 12.48 27.83 -6.29
CA SER A 90 13.13 29.01 -5.72
C SER A 90 12.15 30.16 -5.49
N ASN A 91 11.20 30.35 -6.42
CA ASN A 91 10.16 31.37 -6.29
C ASN A 91 9.14 31.00 -5.21
N HIS A 92 8.64 29.76 -5.19
CA HIS A 92 7.74 29.28 -4.14
C HIS A 92 8.37 29.44 -2.74
N LEU A 93 9.67 29.22 -2.61
CA LEU A 93 10.37 29.40 -1.35
C LEU A 93 10.45 30.87 -0.92
N LYS A 94 10.60 31.80 -1.86
CA LYS A 94 10.56 33.26 -1.57
C LYS A 94 9.15 33.68 -1.15
N GLU A 95 8.13 33.22 -1.87
CA GLU A 95 6.72 33.48 -1.55
C GLU A 95 6.37 32.96 -0.15
N LEU A 96 6.81 31.75 0.21
CA LEU A 96 6.66 31.22 1.56
C LEU A 96 7.38 32.08 2.60
N ALA A 97 8.60 32.52 2.30
CA ALA A 97 9.33 33.39 3.21
C ALA A 97 8.63 34.75 3.38
N GLU A 98 7.95 35.28 2.36
CA GLU A 98 7.19 36.53 2.43
C GLU A 98 5.84 36.35 3.14
N ASN A 99 5.12 35.27 2.84
CA ASN A 99 3.75 34.99 3.25
C ASN A 99 3.63 33.64 3.99
N PRO A 100 4.30 33.45 5.14
CA PRO A 100 4.38 32.16 5.82
C PRO A 100 3.05 31.65 6.40
N ALA A 101 2.06 32.54 6.56
CA ALA A 101 0.72 32.18 7.04
C ALA A 101 -0.23 31.74 5.92
N ASP A 102 0.14 31.97 4.65
CA ASP A 102 -0.65 31.56 3.50
C ASP A 102 -0.45 30.06 3.23
N GLU A 103 -1.54 29.29 3.29
CA GLU A 103 -1.49 27.84 3.12
C GLU A 103 -1.07 27.45 1.70
N THR A 104 -1.39 28.26 0.69
CA THR A 104 -0.99 28.00 -0.69
C THR A 104 0.52 28.12 -0.83
N SER A 105 1.13 29.18 -0.28
CA SER A 105 2.58 29.37 -0.25
C SER A 105 3.31 28.24 0.49
N LEU A 106 2.74 27.77 1.61
CA LEU A 106 3.26 26.62 2.36
C LEU A 106 3.24 25.33 1.52
N ARG A 107 2.09 25.05 0.90
CA ARG A 107 1.89 23.85 0.09
C ARG A 107 2.72 23.89 -1.20
N ASN A 108 2.89 25.04 -1.85
CA ASN A 108 3.75 25.19 -3.02
C ASN A 108 5.19 24.72 -2.81
N VAL A 109 5.68 24.70 -1.56
CA VAL A 109 7.00 24.17 -1.20
C VAL A 109 6.92 22.71 -0.76
N PHE A 110 6.05 22.36 0.20
CA PHE A 110 6.07 21.05 0.86
C PHE A 110 5.13 20.01 0.25
N PHE A 111 4.06 20.46 -0.41
CA PHE A 111 3.01 19.60 -0.97
C PHE A 111 2.26 20.32 -2.12
N PRO A 112 2.92 20.56 -3.27
CA PRO A 112 2.39 21.43 -4.33
C PRO A 112 1.02 20.97 -4.86
N GLU A 113 0.75 19.68 -4.80
CA GLU A 113 -0.51 19.07 -5.19
C GLU A 113 -1.68 19.56 -4.36
N GLY A 114 -1.47 20.07 -3.13
CA GLY A 114 -2.52 20.62 -2.29
C GLY A 114 -2.71 22.14 -2.41
N ALA A 115 -1.88 22.83 -3.19
CA ALA A 115 -1.95 24.28 -3.34
C ALA A 115 -3.28 24.72 -3.98
N GLY A 116 -3.89 25.81 -3.51
CA GLY A 116 -5.19 26.29 -4.03
C GLY A 116 -6.41 25.44 -3.67
N LEU A 117 -6.28 24.46 -2.78
CA LEU A 117 -7.40 23.74 -2.18
C LEU A 117 -7.82 24.35 -0.84
N PRO A 118 -9.11 24.33 -0.49
CA PRO A 118 -10.20 23.56 -1.12
C PRO A 118 -10.87 24.19 -2.35
N GLU A 119 -10.55 25.44 -2.68
CA GLU A 119 -11.27 26.25 -3.68
C GLU A 119 -11.26 25.61 -5.08
N ALA A 120 -10.12 25.06 -5.51
CA ALA A 120 -9.95 24.44 -6.83
C ALA A 120 -10.46 22.98 -6.92
N ARG A 121 -11.14 22.45 -5.89
CA ARG A 121 -11.50 21.02 -5.83
C ARG A 121 -12.36 20.57 -7.01
N ALA A 122 -13.44 21.27 -7.31
CA ALA A 122 -14.38 20.88 -8.36
C ALA A 122 -13.71 20.85 -9.76
N GLU A 123 -12.89 21.86 -10.05
CA GLU A 123 -12.09 21.93 -11.28
C GLU A 123 -11.12 20.76 -11.37
N ARG A 124 -10.42 20.44 -10.28
CA ARG A 124 -9.44 19.33 -10.24
C ARG A 124 -10.08 17.96 -10.40
N VAL A 125 -11.26 17.75 -9.83
CA VAL A 125 -12.05 16.52 -10.03
C VAL A 125 -12.36 16.33 -11.52
N GLN A 126 -12.80 17.38 -12.20
CA GLN A 126 -13.11 17.32 -13.63
C GLN A 126 -11.85 17.14 -14.49
N ALA A 127 -10.80 17.91 -14.23
CA ALA A 127 -9.53 17.81 -14.95
C ALA A 127 -8.91 16.41 -14.80
N LEU A 128 -9.01 15.81 -13.61
CA LEU A 128 -8.52 14.46 -13.37
C LEU A 128 -9.34 13.40 -14.13
N ARG A 129 -10.67 13.53 -14.19
CA ARG A 129 -11.51 12.65 -15.04
C ARG A 129 -11.08 12.69 -16.50
N GLU A 130 -10.86 13.89 -17.06
CA GLU A 130 -10.43 14.02 -18.44
C GLU A 130 -9.04 13.43 -18.68
N LYS A 131 -8.10 13.66 -17.76
CA LYS A 131 -6.76 13.04 -17.79
C LYS A 131 -6.81 11.51 -17.74
N ARG A 132 -7.83 10.94 -17.10
CA ARG A 132 -8.03 9.50 -16.95
C ARG A 132 -8.90 8.89 -18.04
N ARG A 133 -9.41 9.68 -18.99
CA ARG A 133 -10.24 9.16 -20.07
C ARG A 133 -9.40 8.30 -21.02
N ILE A 134 -9.95 7.15 -21.39
CA ILE A 134 -9.45 6.26 -22.44
C ILE A 134 -10.49 6.21 -23.54
N ARG A 135 -10.06 6.41 -24.78
CA ARG A 135 -10.86 6.08 -25.96
C ARG A 135 -10.61 4.63 -26.34
N ILE A 136 -11.66 3.82 -26.34
CA ILE A 136 -11.58 2.40 -26.68
C ILE A 136 -11.38 2.24 -28.18
N VAL A 137 -10.39 1.44 -28.56
CA VAL A 137 -10.09 1.07 -29.94
C VAL A 137 -10.54 -0.37 -30.21
N GLU A 138 -10.36 -1.25 -29.24
CA GLU A 138 -10.68 -2.67 -29.35
C GLU A 138 -11.15 -3.18 -27.99
N LEU A 139 -12.35 -3.76 -27.93
CA LEU A 139 -12.82 -4.47 -26.73
C LEU A 139 -12.10 -5.82 -26.62
N ASN A 140 -11.97 -6.33 -25.40
CA ASN A 140 -11.42 -7.67 -25.20
C ASN A 140 -12.29 -8.70 -25.94
N PRO A 141 -11.72 -9.50 -26.87
CA PRO A 141 -12.46 -10.51 -27.61
C PRO A 141 -12.79 -11.77 -26.79
N ASP A 142 -12.09 -11.98 -25.66
CA ASP A 142 -12.30 -13.11 -24.74
C ASP A 142 -12.45 -12.61 -23.28
N PRO A 143 -13.56 -11.91 -22.98
CA PRO A 143 -13.89 -11.56 -21.60
C PRO A 143 -14.19 -12.81 -20.79
N LEU A 144 -14.24 -12.67 -19.46
CA LEU A 144 -14.64 -13.77 -18.61
C LEU A 144 -16.11 -14.11 -18.88
N SER A 145 -16.39 -15.39 -19.07
CA SER A 145 -17.73 -15.92 -19.33
C SER A 145 -18.28 -16.64 -18.09
N ALA A 146 -17.41 -17.29 -17.32
CA ALA A 146 -17.69 -18.03 -16.10
C ALA A 146 -16.67 -17.65 -15.00
N PRO A 147 -16.81 -16.45 -14.39
CA PRO A 147 -15.88 -15.95 -13.38
C PRO A 147 -15.59 -16.94 -12.24
N GLY A 148 -16.56 -17.74 -11.80
CA GLY A 148 -16.34 -18.75 -10.76
C GLY A 148 -15.40 -19.90 -11.14
N ARG A 149 -15.06 -20.06 -12.43
CA ARG A 149 -14.07 -21.03 -12.91
C ARG A 149 -12.82 -20.37 -13.48
N GLU A 150 -12.97 -19.14 -14.00
CA GLU A 150 -11.89 -18.44 -14.70
C GLU A 150 -11.11 -17.46 -13.80
N LEU A 151 -11.58 -17.19 -12.58
CA LEU A 151 -10.90 -16.35 -11.59
C LEU A 151 -10.27 -17.14 -10.45
N LEU A 152 -9.04 -16.77 -10.12
CA LEU A 152 -8.39 -17.13 -8.87
C LEU A 152 -8.48 -15.97 -7.88
N PHE A 153 -9.22 -16.16 -6.79
CA PHE A 153 -9.26 -15.19 -5.70
C PHE A 153 -8.01 -15.31 -4.84
N THR A 154 -7.51 -14.18 -4.36
CA THR A 154 -6.28 -14.13 -3.56
C THR A 154 -6.42 -13.14 -2.41
N SER A 155 -5.77 -13.42 -1.29
CA SER A 155 -5.75 -12.51 -0.14
C SER A 155 -4.49 -12.73 0.70
N ASN A 156 -4.09 -11.73 1.49
CA ASN A 156 -2.98 -11.84 2.43
C ASN A 156 -3.51 -12.10 3.84
N VAL A 157 -2.78 -12.91 4.59
CA VAL A 157 -2.99 -13.17 6.01
C VAL A 157 -1.71 -12.82 6.73
N LEU A 158 -1.80 -11.96 7.74
CA LEU A 158 -0.67 -11.48 8.50
C LEU A 158 -0.90 -11.87 9.95
N LEU A 159 -0.16 -12.84 10.46
CA LEU A 159 -0.35 -13.34 11.82
C LEU A 159 0.65 -12.71 12.79
N THR A 160 0.21 -12.50 14.03
CA THR A 160 1.09 -12.08 15.11
C THR A 160 0.83 -12.87 16.38
N ILE A 161 1.75 -12.73 17.33
CA ILE A 161 1.64 -13.34 18.65
C ILE A 161 0.33 -12.94 19.35
N PRO A 162 -0.19 -13.77 20.26
CA PRO A 162 -1.40 -13.45 21.02
C PRO A 162 -1.30 -12.13 21.78
N ALA A 163 -2.44 -11.52 22.09
CA ALA A 163 -2.49 -10.36 22.99
C ALA A 163 -1.92 -10.71 24.37
N ALA A 164 -1.34 -9.71 25.05
CA ALA A 164 -0.64 -9.91 26.33
C ALA A 164 -1.53 -10.50 27.45
N ASP A 165 -2.85 -10.30 27.37
CA ASP A 165 -3.84 -10.82 28.30
C ASP A 165 -4.43 -12.19 27.88
N THR A 166 -4.02 -12.73 26.73
CA THR A 166 -4.51 -14.01 26.22
C THR A 166 -3.94 -15.17 27.04
N THR A 167 -4.84 -15.94 27.67
CA THR A 167 -4.44 -17.16 28.40
C THR A 167 -4.32 -18.35 27.44
N LEU A 168 -3.10 -18.61 26.93
CA LEU A 168 -2.81 -19.69 25.97
C LEU A 168 -3.38 -21.07 26.36
N ASP A 169 -3.34 -21.43 27.64
CA ASP A 169 -3.81 -22.74 28.12
C ASP A 169 -5.32 -22.94 27.93
N LYS A 170 -6.09 -21.85 27.85
CA LYS A 170 -7.54 -21.87 27.62
C LYS A 170 -7.92 -21.99 26.15
N LEU A 171 -6.97 -21.81 25.23
CA LEU A 171 -7.22 -21.94 23.80
C LEU A 171 -7.38 -23.41 23.42
N ALA A 172 -8.35 -23.71 22.57
CA ALA A 172 -8.66 -25.07 22.10
C ALA A 172 -7.68 -25.55 21.00
N TYR A 173 -6.39 -25.30 21.21
CA TYR A 173 -5.31 -25.69 20.31
C TYR A 173 -4.57 -26.93 20.83
N SER A 174 -3.87 -27.63 19.94
CA SER A 174 -3.01 -28.75 20.32
C SER A 174 -1.89 -28.26 21.27
N GLU A 175 -1.41 -29.13 22.16
CA GLU A 175 -0.29 -28.79 23.04
C GLU A 175 0.99 -28.47 22.27
N GLU A 176 1.16 -29.06 21.09
CA GLU A 176 2.24 -28.72 20.16
C GLU A 176 2.12 -27.27 19.66
N LEU A 177 0.94 -26.86 19.19
CA LEU A 177 0.70 -25.49 18.73
C LEU A 177 0.90 -24.48 19.89
N LYS A 178 0.38 -24.77 21.08
CA LYS A 178 0.61 -23.94 22.28
C LYS A 178 2.09 -23.82 22.64
N ALA A 179 2.84 -24.92 22.61
CA ALA A 179 4.28 -24.90 22.92
C ALA A 179 5.07 -24.02 21.94
N HIS A 180 4.73 -24.06 20.65
CA HIS A 180 5.35 -23.21 19.65
C HIS A 180 4.98 -21.73 19.84
N ILE A 181 3.72 -21.39 20.11
CA ILE A 181 3.30 -20.02 20.36
C ILE A 181 4.08 -19.43 21.56
N ARG A 182 4.28 -20.21 22.63
CA ARG A 182 5.07 -19.76 23.80
C ARG A 182 6.52 -19.41 23.43
N ARG A 183 7.12 -20.05 22.42
CA ARG A 183 8.46 -19.72 21.92
C ARG A 183 8.44 -18.39 21.14
N ALA A 184 7.51 -18.24 20.22
CA ALA A 184 7.39 -17.04 19.39
C ALA A 184 7.16 -15.76 20.21
N VAL A 185 6.42 -15.85 21.33
CA VAL A 185 6.18 -14.70 22.23
C VAL A 185 7.48 -14.11 22.83
N SER A 186 8.56 -14.89 22.87
CA SER A 186 9.86 -14.43 23.39
C SER A 186 10.80 -13.85 22.33
N GLU A 187 10.39 -13.82 21.07
CA GLU A 187 11.19 -13.36 19.94
C GLU A 187 10.96 -11.87 19.67
N ASP A 188 11.91 -11.24 18.99
CA ASP A 188 11.74 -9.89 18.47
C ASP A 188 10.91 -9.91 17.19
N GLN A 189 9.94 -9.00 17.09
CA GLN A 189 9.14 -8.78 15.89
C GLN A 189 10.01 -8.35 14.70
N GLN A 190 9.87 -9.04 13.57
CA GLN A 190 10.63 -8.82 12.33
C GLN A 190 9.94 -7.85 11.36
N TYR A 191 8.59 -7.90 11.29
CA TYR A 191 7.81 -7.15 10.31
C TYR A 191 6.68 -6.36 10.99
N TRP A 192 6.33 -5.20 10.44
CA TRP A 192 5.29 -4.32 10.98
C TRP A 192 4.13 -4.18 10.00
N TYR A 193 3.03 -4.86 10.31
CA TYR A 193 1.81 -4.80 9.54
C TYR A 193 0.80 -3.82 10.15
N ASP A 194 -0.10 -3.28 9.33
CA ASP A 194 -1.10 -2.30 9.75
C ASP A 194 -2.11 -2.87 10.75
N HIS A 195 -2.54 -4.13 10.54
CA HIS A 195 -3.49 -4.86 11.39
C HIS A 195 -3.24 -6.37 11.34
N PRO A 196 -2.13 -6.88 11.91
CA PRO A 196 -1.90 -8.32 11.96
C PRO A 196 -2.93 -9.00 12.89
N ILE A 197 -3.39 -10.17 12.48
CA ILE A 197 -4.34 -11.01 13.22
C ILE A 197 -3.62 -11.68 14.37
N GLN A 198 -4.05 -11.40 15.59
CA GLN A 198 -3.51 -12.02 16.79
C GLN A 198 -3.96 -13.48 16.88
N ILE A 199 -3.02 -14.39 17.12
CA ILE A 199 -3.35 -15.79 17.38
C ILE A 199 -4.21 -15.89 18.65
N GLY A 200 -5.32 -16.64 18.56
CA GLY A 200 -6.26 -16.81 19.67
C GLY A 200 -7.30 -15.70 19.81
N VAL A 201 -7.38 -14.79 18.82
CA VAL A 201 -8.51 -13.86 18.71
C VAL A 201 -9.83 -14.63 18.61
N LYS A 202 -10.90 -14.05 19.16
CA LYS A 202 -12.23 -14.67 19.08
C LYS A 202 -12.70 -14.77 17.62
N PRO A 203 -13.49 -15.80 17.26
CA PRO A 203 -13.96 -15.98 15.89
C PRO A 203 -14.65 -14.75 15.28
N GLU A 204 -15.40 -13.98 16.07
CA GLU A 204 -16.11 -12.78 15.62
C GLU A 204 -15.16 -11.64 15.23
N ALA A 205 -13.95 -11.64 15.78
CA ALA A 205 -12.89 -10.67 15.50
C ALA A 205 -11.75 -11.26 14.64
N ASN A 206 -11.95 -12.47 14.09
CA ASN A 206 -10.97 -13.13 13.22
C ASN A 206 -11.25 -12.75 11.75
N GLU A 207 -10.46 -11.83 11.20
CA GLU A 207 -10.60 -11.35 9.81
C GLU A 207 -10.55 -12.49 8.79
N ILE A 208 -9.75 -13.55 9.00
CA ILE A 208 -9.71 -14.73 8.09
C ILE A 208 -11.09 -15.36 7.97
N LEU A 209 -11.75 -15.61 9.10
CA LEU A 209 -13.07 -16.23 9.10
C LEU A 209 -14.11 -15.29 8.50
N TYR A 210 -14.01 -13.99 8.81
CA TYR A 210 -14.92 -12.98 8.31
C TYR A 210 -14.89 -12.85 6.78
N GLY A 211 -13.73 -12.51 6.22
CA GLY A 211 -13.57 -12.26 4.79
C GLY A 211 -13.86 -13.51 3.95
N LEU A 212 -13.39 -14.68 4.40
CA LEU A 212 -13.69 -15.94 3.69
C LEU A 212 -15.17 -16.32 3.78
N ARG A 213 -15.87 -16.00 4.88
CA ARG A 213 -17.32 -16.18 4.96
C ARG A 213 -18.05 -15.26 4.00
N GLY A 214 -17.64 -13.98 3.94
CA GLY A 214 -18.18 -13.03 2.97
C GLY A 214 -17.99 -13.48 1.53
N LEU A 215 -16.81 -14.05 1.20
CA LEU A 215 -16.56 -14.64 -0.11
C LEU A 215 -17.41 -15.90 -0.37
N ASP A 216 -17.62 -16.74 0.65
CA ASP A 216 -18.46 -17.95 0.58
C ASP A 216 -19.93 -17.62 0.32
N ASP A 217 -20.45 -16.60 1.00
CA ASP A 217 -21.81 -16.11 0.84
C ASP A 217 -22.00 -15.43 -0.52
N ALA A 218 -21.03 -14.60 -0.93
CA ALA A 218 -21.03 -14.00 -2.25
C ALA A 218 -21.03 -15.07 -3.35
N SER A 219 -20.22 -16.12 -3.21
CA SER A 219 -20.17 -17.24 -4.14
C SER A 219 -21.48 -18.05 -4.14
N GLY A 220 -22.13 -18.21 -2.98
CA GLY A 220 -23.46 -18.82 -2.88
C GLY A 220 -24.51 -18.04 -3.66
N PHE A 221 -24.49 -16.71 -3.55
CA PHE A 221 -25.36 -15.82 -4.33
C PHE A 221 -25.08 -15.98 -5.84
N GLU A 222 -23.82 -16.01 -6.25
CA GLU A 222 -23.42 -16.16 -7.65
C GLU A 222 -23.81 -17.51 -8.26
N ARG A 223 -23.88 -18.56 -7.44
CA ARG A 223 -24.39 -19.87 -7.87
C ARG A 223 -25.85 -19.76 -8.31
N THR A 224 -26.67 -19.04 -7.56
CA THR A 224 -28.09 -18.83 -7.93
C THR A 224 -28.26 -18.01 -9.21
N ARG A 225 -27.24 -17.22 -9.57
CA ARG A 225 -27.21 -16.41 -10.80
C ARG A 225 -26.53 -17.10 -11.98
N GLY A 226 -26.00 -18.31 -11.79
CA GLY A 226 -25.34 -19.10 -12.85
C GLY A 226 -23.89 -18.70 -13.14
N ASN A 227 -23.21 -18.00 -12.22
CA ASN A 227 -21.86 -17.46 -12.43
C ASN A 227 -20.73 -18.34 -11.85
N MET A 228 -21.05 -19.39 -11.10
CA MET A 228 -20.08 -20.23 -10.36
C MET A 228 -19.57 -21.48 -11.11
N GLY A 229 -20.29 -21.97 -12.12
CA GLY A 229 -20.07 -23.30 -12.67
C GLY A 229 -20.28 -24.43 -11.64
N ASP A 230 -19.86 -25.65 -12.00
CA ASP A 230 -19.86 -26.80 -11.11
C ASP A 230 -18.63 -26.75 -10.20
N GLY A 231 -18.83 -26.80 -8.88
CA GLY A 231 -17.74 -26.81 -7.90
C GLY A 231 -17.63 -25.52 -7.06
N LYS A 232 -16.44 -25.33 -6.47
CA LYS A 232 -16.10 -24.23 -5.57
C LYS A 232 -15.06 -23.33 -6.23
N ILE A 233 -15.05 -22.05 -5.88
CA ILE A 233 -13.96 -21.14 -6.27
C ILE A 233 -12.72 -21.40 -5.41
N ALA A 234 -11.54 -21.14 -5.97
CA ALA A 234 -10.29 -21.21 -5.22
C ALA A 234 -9.91 -19.83 -4.67
N CYS A 235 -9.52 -19.78 -3.40
CA CYS A 235 -8.94 -18.62 -2.73
C CYS A 235 -7.55 -18.96 -2.20
N VAL A 236 -6.52 -18.25 -2.69
CA VAL A 236 -5.13 -18.39 -2.24
C VAL A 236 -4.82 -17.36 -1.16
N LEU A 237 -4.33 -17.84 -0.02
CA LEU A 237 -3.88 -17.03 1.10
C LEU A 237 -2.35 -16.99 1.12
N SER A 238 -1.79 -15.81 0.91
CA SER A 238 -0.37 -15.54 1.18
C SER A 238 -0.22 -15.25 2.67
N THR A 239 0.47 -16.11 3.40
CA THR A 239 0.51 -16.05 4.87
C THR A 239 1.89 -15.66 5.37
N SER A 240 1.98 -14.47 5.98
CA SER A 240 3.16 -13.99 6.72
C SER A 240 2.93 -14.06 8.21
N VAL A 241 4.03 -13.94 8.94
CA VAL A 241 4.03 -13.80 10.39
C VAL A 241 4.97 -12.68 10.83
N THR A 242 4.68 -12.09 11.97
CA THR A 242 5.55 -11.04 12.54
C THR A 242 6.79 -11.59 13.27
N HIS A 243 6.81 -12.88 13.62
CA HIS A 243 7.87 -13.54 14.40
C HIS A 243 8.26 -14.88 13.76
N GLU A 244 9.56 -15.15 13.63
CA GLU A 244 10.09 -16.32 12.91
C GLU A 244 9.53 -17.65 13.44
N GLY A 245 9.37 -17.77 14.77
CA GLY A 245 8.83 -18.94 15.44
C GLY A 245 7.39 -19.29 15.06
N LEU A 246 6.66 -18.39 14.37
CA LEU A 246 5.30 -18.63 13.87
C LEU A 246 5.26 -19.26 12.47
N HIS A 247 6.35 -19.27 11.68
CA HIS A 247 6.33 -19.73 10.28
C HIS A 247 5.77 -21.15 10.14
N GLY A 248 6.26 -22.09 10.95
CA GLY A 248 5.82 -23.49 10.92
C GLY A 248 4.40 -23.74 11.42
N LEU A 249 3.72 -22.73 11.96
CA LEU A 249 2.41 -22.85 12.63
C LEU A 249 1.28 -22.20 11.86
N ALA A 250 1.61 -21.25 10.98
CA ALA A 250 0.64 -20.33 10.42
C ALA A 250 -0.51 -21.06 9.72
N LYS A 251 -0.17 -22.09 8.95
CA LYS A 251 -1.14 -22.94 8.26
C LYS A 251 -1.99 -23.78 9.22
N ASP A 252 -1.38 -24.42 10.20
CA ASP A 252 -2.08 -25.26 11.18
C ASP A 252 -3.08 -24.44 12.00
N TYR A 253 -2.70 -23.21 12.36
CA TYR A 253 -3.59 -22.24 12.99
C TYR A 253 -4.78 -21.91 12.09
N ILE A 254 -4.55 -21.48 10.84
CA ILE A 254 -5.62 -21.13 9.89
C ILE A 254 -6.57 -22.32 9.65
N GLU A 255 -6.02 -23.52 9.46
CA GLU A 255 -6.80 -24.74 9.26
C GLU A 255 -7.65 -25.08 10.51
N SER A 256 -7.10 -24.91 11.71
CA SER A 256 -7.83 -25.10 12.97
C SER A 256 -8.99 -24.10 13.11
N GLU A 257 -8.76 -22.83 12.80
CA GLU A 257 -9.81 -21.79 12.85
C GLU A 257 -10.93 -22.09 11.85
N ILE A 258 -10.59 -22.42 10.60
CA ILE A 258 -11.56 -22.73 9.55
C ILE A 258 -12.38 -23.97 9.90
N ARG A 259 -11.73 -25.03 10.39
CA ARG A 259 -12.41 -26.26 10.83
C ARG A 259 -13.36 -26.00 11.99
N SER A 260 -12.91 -25.22 12.97
CA SER A 260 -13.72 -24.84 14.14
C SER A 260 -14.94 -24.01 13.75
N ALA A 261 -14.83 -23.22 12.68
CA ALA A 261 -15.93 -22.46 12.09
C ALA A 261 -16.84 -23.28 11.15
N GLY A 262 -16.61 -24.59 10.99
CA GLY A 262 -17.42 -25.49 10.17
C GLY A 262 -17.12 -25.46 8.67
N GLY A 263 -16.00 -24.88 8.24
CA GLY A 263 -15.59 -24.82 6.84
C GLY A 263 -16.44 -23.89 5.97
N PHE A 264 -16.24 -23.96 4.64
CA PHE A 264 -16.90 -23.13 3.63
C PHE A 264 -17.56 -24.00 2.54
N GLN A 265 -18.74 -23.60 2.08
CA GLN A 265 -19.54 -24.42 1.14
C GLN A 265 -19.16 -24.22 -0.33
N ASN A 266 -18.78 -23.01 -0.70
CA ASN A 266 -18.54 -22.53 -2.05
C ASN A 266 -17.08 -22.14 -2.31
N VAL A 267 -16.23 -22.09 -1.29
CA VAL A 267 -14.80 -21.72 -1.38
C VAL A 267 -13.88 -22.87 -0.99
N GLU A 268 -12.82 -23.07 -1.77
CA GLU A 268 -11.64 -23.85 -1.40
C GLU A 268 -10.50 -22.91 -1.04
N VAL A 269 -9.89 -23.12 0.12
CA VAL A 269 -8.83 -22.26 0.64
C VAL A 269 -7.49 -22.95 0.50
N TYR A 270 -6.49 -22.23 -0.01
CA TYR A 270 -5.12 -22.69 -0.19
C TYR A 270 -4.17 -21.76 0.56
N VAL A 271 -3.50 -22.25 1.59
CA VAL A 271 -2.59 -21.46 2.43
C VAL A 271 -1.16 -21.69 1.97
N PHE A 272 -0.51 -20.62 1.51
CA PHE A 272 0.90 -20.62 1.18
C PHE A 272 1.67 -19.90 2.28
N THR A 273 2.55 -20.64 2.93
CA THR A 273 3.61 -20.10 3.78
C THR A 273 4.91 -20.05 3.00
N GLU A 274 5.95 -19.43 3.57
CA GLU A 274 7.28 -19.40 2.95
C GLU A 274 7.84 -20.81 2.70
N THR A 275 7.47 -21.78 3.54
CA THR A 275 7.86 -23.19 3.35
C THR A 275 7.34 -23.73 2.02
N GLU A 276 6.11 -23.43 1.63
CA GLU A 276 5.55 -23.88 0.37
C GLU A 276 6.13 -23.13 -0.83
N THR A 277 6.41 -21.82 -0.71
CA THR A 277 7.04 -21.06 -1.79
C THR A 277 8.48 -21.48 -2.02
N ASP A 278 9.24 -21.76 -0.95
CA ASP A 278 10.60 -22.31 -1.04
C ASP A 278 10.61 -23.68 -1.72
N ARG A 279 9.62 -24.54 -1.43
CA ARG A 279 9.46 -25.81 -2.13
C ARG A 279 9.15 -25.61 -3.61
N LEU A 280 8.30 -24.66 -3.98
CA LEU A 280 8.06 -24.33 -5.39
C LEU A 280 9.34 -23.83 -6.07
N ILE A 281 10.14 -23.00 -5.41
CA ILE A 281 11.43 -22.55 -5.94
C ILE A 281 12.37 -23.74 -6.13
N LYS A 282 12.62 -24.51 -5.06
CA LYS A 282 13.64 -25.56 -5.02
C LYS A 282 13.29 -26.79 -5.86
N ASP A 283 12.03 -27.22 -5.83
CA ASP A 283 11.60 -28.48 -6.43
C ASP A 283 10.99 -28.30 -7.83
N VAL A 284 10.71 -27.06 -8.25
CA VAL A 284 10.10 -26.77 -9.57
C VAL A 284 10.90 -25.74 -10.35
N LEU A 285 11.04 -24.51 -9.84
CA LEU A 285 11.58 -23.39 -10.63
C LEU A 285 13.10 -23.51 -10.85
N VAL A 286 13.86 -23.96 -9.84
CA VAL A 286 15.30 -24.23 -9.96
C VAL A 286 15.57 -25.39 -10.92
N PRO A 287 14.89 -26.55 -10.80
CA PRO A 287 14.95 -27.61 -11.82
C PRO A 287 14.57 -27.16 -13.23
N ALA A 288 13.66 -26.18 -13.37
CA ALA A 288 13.32 -25.57 -14.65
C ALA A 288 14.42 -24.63 -15.22
N GLY A 289 15.55 -24.46 -14.52
CA GLY A 289 16.67 -23.62 -14.93
C GLY A 289 16.79 -22.28 -14.19
N GLY A 290 16.02 -22.10 -13.11
CA GLY A 290 16.02 -20.88 -12.31
C GLY A 290 17.24 -20.70 -11.41
N ASN A 291 17.63 -19.45 -11.15
CA ASN A 291 18.65 -19.13 -10.16
C ASN A 291 17.98 -19.02 -8.77
N PRO A 292 18.39 -19.80 -7.76
CA PRO A 292 17.73 -19.78 -6.45
C PRO A 292 17.69 -18.38 -5.82
N GLY A 293 18.81 -17.64 -5.85
CA GLY A 293 18.88 -16.31 -5.23
C GLY A 293 18.04 -15.25 -5.93
N ALA A 294 17.92 -15.32 -7.26
CA ALA A 294 17.06 -14.42 -8.03
C ALA A 294 15.57 -14.74 -7.81
N LEU A 295 15.23 -16.02 -7.63
CA LEU A 295 13.85 -16.47 -7.44
C LEU A 295 13.30 -16.24 -6.03
N ASN A 296 14.13 -15.82 -5.07
CA ASN A 296 13.67 -15.44 -3.73
C ASN A 296 12.62 -14.31 -3.74
N VAL A 297 12.42 -13.61 -4.85
CA VAL A 297 11.30 -12.67 -5.00
C VAL A 297 9.93 -13.35 -4.92
N PHE A 298 9.83 -14.62 -5.31
CA PHE A 298 8.60 -15.41 -5.27
C PHE A 298 8.42 -16.04 -3.88
N GLY A 299 7.94 -15.25 -2.93
CA GLY A 299 7.67 -15.72 -1.57
C GLY A 299 6.62 -14.88 -0.88
N VAL A 300 6.31 -15.27 0.35
CA VAL A 300 5.30 -14.61 1.15
C VAL A 300 5.93 -13.85 2.32
N ASP A 301 6.98 -14.33 2.98
CA ASP A 301 7.47 -13.63 4.17
C ASP A 301 8.13 -12.28 3.85
N GLY A 302 7.79 -11.23 4.58
CA GLY A 302 8.36 -9.90 4.35
C GLY A 302 7.39 -8.75 4.47
N GLU A 303 7.79 -7.61 3.92
CA GLU A 303 6.93 -6.44 3.77
C GLU A 303 5.83 -6.70 2.71
N TYR A 304 4.74 -5.92 2.76
CA TYR A 304 3.55 -6.08 1.91
C TYR A 304 3.83 -6.22 0.40
N GLY A 305 4.88 -5.57 -0.12
CA GLY A 305 5.25 -5.63 -1.54
C GLY A 305 5.54 -7.05 -2.05
N ARG A 306 6.20 -7.88 -1.23
CA ARG A 306 6.51 -9.27 -1.62
C ARG A 306 5.23 -10.10 -1.72
N HIS A 307 4.36 -10.00 -0.71
CA HIS A 307 3.04 -10.63 -0.70
C HIS A 307 2.20 -10.26 -1.91
N TYR A 308 2.09 -8.96 -2.18
CA TYR A 308 1.22 -8.46 -3.24
C TYR A 308 1.66 -8.98 -4.60
N SER A 309 2.97 -9.01 -4.85
CA SER A 309 3.54 -9.59 -6.07
C SER A 309 3.28 -11.09 -6.15
N PHE A 310 3.50 -11.84 -5.06
CA PHE A 310 3.19 -13.28 -5.00
C PHE A 310 1.71 -13.57 -5.31
N LEU A 311 0.78 -12.82 -4.70
CA LEU A 311 -0.66 -13.00 -4.89
C LEU A 311 -1.08 -12.83 -6.36
N LYS A 312 -0.35 -12.04 -7.15
CA LYS A 312 -0.58 -11.97 -8.59
C LYS A 312 0.16 -13.08 -9.33
N ALA A 313 1.44 -13.29 -9.04
CA ALA A 313 2.32 -14.24 -9.71
C ALA A 313 1.84 -15.71 -9.59
N ILE A 314 1.30 -16.11 -8.43
CA ILE A 314 0.81 -17.47 -8.21
C ILE A 314 -0.29 -17.86 -9.21
N SER A 315 -1.07 -16.90 -9.71
CA SER A 315 -2.10 -17.18 -10.71
C SER A 315 -1.54 -17.68 -12.05
N ALA A 316 -0.37 -17.19 -12.47
CA ALA A 316 0.29 -17.66 -13.68
C ALA A 316 0.82 -19.09 -13.52
N LEU A 317 1.41 -19.41 -12.35
CA LEU A 317 1.83 -20.78 -12.04
C LEU A 317 0.62 -21.71 -11.88
N TRP A 318 -0.46 -21.24 -11.26
CA TRP A 318 -1.71 -22.00 -11.10
C TRP A 318 -2.31 -22.40 -12.45
N LYS A 319 -2.33 -21.47 -13.42
CA LYS A 319 -2.80 -21.76 -14.79
C LYS A 319 -1.98 -22.86 -15.45
N VAL A 320 -0.66 -22.85 -15.23
CA VAL A 320 0.26 -23.83 -15.81
C VAL A 320 0.13 -25.21 -15.13
N ALA A 321 0.09 -25.24 -13.80
CA ALA A 321 0.24 -26.46 -13.02
C ALA A 321 -1.08 -27.11 -12.59
N LYS A 322 -2.16 -26.35 -12.48
CA LYS A 322 -3.39 -26.79 -11.81
C LYS A 322 -4.65 -26.65 -12.65
N ASP A 323 -4.95 -25.45 -13.15
CA ASP A 323 -6.17 -25.24 -13.94
C ASP A 323 -5.94 -24.27 -15.11
N PRO A 324 -5.84 -24.79 -16.36
CA PRO A 324 -5.61 -23.96 -17.53
C PRO A 324 -6.78 -23.01 -17.86
N ASN A 325 -7.96 -23.22 -17.27
CA ASN A 325 -9.13 -22.37 -17.49
C ASN A 325 -9.05 -21.04 -16.73
N VAL A 326 -8.16 -20.92 -15.73
CA VAL A 326 -7.96 -19.64 -15.05
C VAL A 326 -7.40 -18.63 -16.05
N LYS A 327 -8.08 -17.49 -16.15
CA LYS A 327 -7.74 -16.38 -17.06
C LYS A 327 -7.25 -15.16 -16.30
N ALA A 328 -7.66 -14.97 -15.06
CA ALA A 328 -7.28 -13.81 -14.26
C ALA A 328 -7.24 -14.11 -12.76
N THR A 329 -6.68 -13.18 -11.99
CA THR A 329 -6.73 -13.19 -10.53
C THR A 329 -7.35 -11.90 -10.01
N PHE A 330 -8.01 -11.99 -8.86
CA PHE A 330 -8.58 -10.85 -8.15
C PHE A 330 -8.22 -10.93 -6.67
N LYS A 331 -7.58 -9.88 -6.14
CA LYS A 331 -7.27 -9.78 -4.71
C LYS A 331 -8.52 -9.30 -3.97
N ILE A 332 -8.67 -9.72 -2.71
CA ILE A 332 -9.60 -9.14 -1.75
C ILE A 332 -8.84 -8.91 -0.43
N ASP A 333 -9.25 -7.94 0.36
CA ASP A 333 -8.84 -7.89 1.77
C ASP A 333 -9.88 -8.62 2.63
N LEU A 334 -9.45 -9.20 3.74
CA LEU A 334 -10.29 -10.04 4.59
C LEU A 334 -11.23 -9.24 5.50
N ASP A 335 -11.06 -7.92 5.56
CA ASP A 335 -11.97 -6.95 6.15
C ASP A 335 -12.95 -6.36 5.11
N GLN A 336 -12.99 -6.90 3.88
CA GLN A 336 -13.86 -6.48 2.79
C GLN A 336 -14.80 -7.61 2.35
N VAL A 337 -16.03 -7.26 1.99
CA VAL A 337 -17.03 -8.21 1.48
C VAL A 337 -17.76 -7.65 0.27
N PHE A 338 -18.25 -8.52 -0.62
CA PHE A 338 -19.11 -8.11 -1.73
C PHE A 338 -20.56 -7.91 -1.24
N PRO A 339 -21.12 -6.68 -1.28
CA PRO A 339 -22.49 -6.43 -0.88
C PRO A 339 -23.45 -6.80 -2.02
N GLN A 340 -23.58 -8.10 -2.30
CA GLN A 340 -24.21 -8.62 -3.53
C GLN A 340 -25.64 -8.12 -3.77
N ARG A 341 -26.42 -7.93 -2.70
CA ARG A 341 -27.82 -7.47 -2.82
C ARG A 341 -27.86 -6.02 -3.27
N GLU A 342 -27.09 -5.17 -2.60
CA GLU A 342 -26.96 -3.75 -2.88
C GLU A 342 -26.35 -3.51 -4.26
N LEU A 343 -25.36 -4.34 -4.66
CA LEU A 343 -24.79 -4.31 -6.00
C LEU A 343 -25.86 -4.54 -7.07
N VAL A 344 -26.61 -5.65 -6.98
CA VAL A 344 -27.66 -5.95 -7.96
C VAL A 344 -28.75 -4.88 -7.96
N GLU A 345 -29.15 -4.39 -6.79
CA GLU A 345 -30.19 -3.35 -6.68
C GLU A 345 -29.75 -2.01 -7.31
N GLN A 346 -28.50 -1.60 -7.10
CA GLN A 346 -28.05 -0.24 -7.43
C GLN A 346 -27.26 -0.13 -8.73
N THR A 347 -26.68 -1.24 -9.20
CA THR A 347 -25.89 -1.31 -10.45
C THR A 347 -26.56 -2.19 -11.52
N GLY A 348 -27.48 -3.07 -11.13
CA GLY A 348 -28.10 -4.06 -12.00
C GLY A 348 -27.29 -5.35 -12.17
N ALA A 349 -26.08 -5.42 -11.60
CA ALA A 349 -25.18 -6.56 -11.70
C ALA A 349 -24.62 -6.97 -10.34
N SER A 350 -24.31 -8.24 -10.22
CA SER A 350 -23.56 -8.83 -9.10
C SER A 350 -22.06 -8.70 -9.32
N ALA A 351 -21.26 -8.95 -8.28
CA ALA A 351 -19.81 -8.81 -8.37
C ALA A 351 -19.20 -9.64 -9.52
N PHE A 352 -19.68 -10.87 -9.74
CA PHE A 352 -19.12 -11.71 -10.81
C PHE A 352 -19.59 -11.25 -12.19
N GLU A 353 -20.78 -10.67 -12.32
CA GLU A 353 -21.23 -10.10 -13.58
C GLU A 353 -20.36 -8.90 -13.99
N HIS A 354 -19.89 -8.09 -13.04
CA HIS A 354 -18.93 -7.01 -13.32
C HIS A 354 -17.58 -7.53 -13.85
N PHE A 355 -17.13 -8.71 -13.40
CA PHE A 355 -15.91 -9.32 -13.96
C PHE A 355 -16.04 -9.77 -15.41
N LYS A 356 -17.26 -9.85 -15.96
CA LYS A 356 -17.50 -10.21 -17.38
C LYS A 356 -17.37 -9.03 -18.34
N THR A 357 -17.04 -7.84 -17.83
CA THR A 357 -16.89 -6.63 -18.64
C THR A 357 -15.87 -6.84 -19.78
N PRO A 358 -16.23 -6.52 -21.05
CA PRO A 358 -15.29 -6.60 -22.17
C PRO A 358 -14.24 -5.48 -22.15
N LEU A 359 -14.37 -4.51 -21.23
CA LEU A 359 -13.33 -3.49 -21.01
C LEU A 359 -12.09 -4.07 -20.32
N TRP A 360 -12.24 -5.15 -19.54
CA TRP A 360 -11.10 -5.78 -18.89
C TRP A 360 -10.32 -6.62 -19.91
N GLY A 361 -9.13 -6.15 -20.28
CA GLY A 361 -8.32 -6.64 -21.40
C GLY A 361 -8.52 -5.85 -22.70
N ALA A 362 -9.32 -4.79 -22.70
CA ALA A 362 -9.50 -3.94 -23.88
C ALA A 362 -8.26 -3.09 -24.17
N ARG A 363 -8.18 -2.57 -25.40
CA ARG A 363 -7.17 -1.63 -25.85
C ARG A 363 -7.77 -0.28 -26.17
N GLY A 364 -6.99 0.77 -25.93
CA GLY A 364 -7.40 2.13 -26.21
C GLY A 364 -6.25 3.12 -26.29
N THR A 365 -6.62 4.40 -26.27
CA THR A 365 -5.69 5.52 -26.28
C THR A 365 -5.98 6.46 -25.12
N ASP A 366 -4.94 6.82 -24.35
CA ASP A 366 -5.06 7.78 -23.25
C ASP A 366 -5.19 9.24 -23.73
N ALA A 367 -5.50 10.14 -22.80
CA ALA A 367 -5.64 11.58 -23.07
C ALA A 367 -4.38 12.23 -23.68
N ASN A 368 -3.21 11.58 -23.54
CA ASN A 368 -1.94 12.04 -24.10
C ASN A 368 -1.60 11.34 -25.43
N GLY A 369 -2.51 10.54 -26.00
CA GLY A 369 -2.32 9.86 -27.28
C GLY A 369 -1.52 8.54 -27.18
N ASN A 370 -1.25 8.02 -26.00
CA ASN A 370 -0.48 6.78 -25.84
C ASN A 370 -1.39 5.55 -25.91
N ALA A 371 -0.86 4.46 -26.49
CA ALA A 371 -1.55 3.18 -26.50
C ALA A 371 -1.63 2.59 -25.09
N VAL A 372 -2.80 2.05 -24.74
CA VAL A 372 -3.09 1.48 -23.42
C VAL A 372 -3.75 0.11 -23.56
N GLU A 373 -3.31 -0.83 -22.75
CA GLU A 373 -3.99 -2.09 -22.46
C GLU A 373 -4.62 -2.02 -21.06
N LEU A 374 -5.94 -2.20 -21.00
CA LEU A 374 -6.71 -2.28 -19.76
C LEU A 374 -6.63 -3.70 -19.15
N GLY A 375 -5.42 -4.24 -19.04
CA GLY A 375 -5.17 -5.62 -18.59
C GLY A 375 -5.43 -5.86 -17.10
N MET A 376 -5.55 -4.78 -16.31
CA MET A 376 -5.93 -4.82 -14.91
C MET A 376 -7.36 -4.30 -14.72
N ILE A 377 -8.01 -4.69 -13.63
CA ILE A 377 -9.34 -4.20 -13.23
C ILE A 377 -9.27 -3.66 -11.81
N ALA A 378 -9.96 -2.56 -11.56
CA ALA A 378 -10.04 -1.92 -10.26
C ALA A 378 -11.49 -1.66 -9.89
N GLY A 379 -11.89 -2.11 -8.70
CA GLY A 379 -13.15 -1.74 -8.07
C GLY A 379 -12.96 -0.63 -7.03
N ALA A 380 -14.05 -0.25 -6.37
CA ALA A 380 -14.08 0.78 -5.34
C ALA A 380 -14.54 0.22 -3.98
N LEU A 381 -14.42 1.04 -2.94
CA LEU A 381 -14.86 0.71 -1.59
C LEU A 381 -15.98 1.65 -1.13
N VAL A 382 -16.84 1.13 -0.28
CA VAL A 382 -17.78 1.88 0.54
C VAL A 382 -17.66 1.40 1.99
N ASN A 383 -17.65 2.31 2.96
CA ASN A 383 -17.58 1.90 4.37
C ASN A 383 -18.90 1.22 4.81
N GLU A 384 -18.81 0.23 5.69
CA GLU A 384 -19.97 -0.46 6.29
C GLU A 384 -21.03 0.52 6.80
N ARG A 385 -20.60 1.47 7.64
CA ARG A 385 -21.46 2.50 8.20
C ARG A 385 -22.10 3.42 7.17
N ASP A 386 -21.55 3.53 5.96
CA ASP A 386 -21.97 4.46 4.92
C ASP A 386 -22.78 3.78 3.80
N ILE A 387 -22.80 2.44 3.74
CA ILE A 387 -23.46 1.71 2.64
C ILE A 387 -24.97 1.98 2.56
N HIS A 388 -25.62 2.35 3.67
CA HIS A 388 -27.03 2.74 3.71
C HIS A 388 -27.33 4.01 2.88
N LYS A 389 -26.31 4.83 2.56
CA LYS A 389 -26.43 5.98 1.65
C LYS A 389 -26.30 5.58 0.17
N GLY A 390 -25.87 4.34 -0.10
CA GLY A 390 -25.68 3.76 -1.42
C GLY A 390 -24.25 3.27 -1.64
N VAL A 391 -24.06 2.29 -2.52
CA VAL A 391 -22.75 1.66 -2.81
C VAL A 391 -21.75 2.65 -3.42
N PHE A 392 -22.25 3.71 -4.06
CA PHE A 392 -21.44 4.79 -4.64
C PHE A 392 -21.14 5.93 -3.65
N THR A 393 -21.13 5.64 -2.35
CA THR A 393 -20.69 6.58 -1.32
C THR A 393 -19.18 6.38 -1.14
N PRO A 394 -18.36 7.43 -1.27
CA PRO A 394 -16.91 7.28 -1.17
C PRO A 394 -16.50 6.83 0.24
N ASP A 395 -15.54 5.91 0.30
CA ASP A 395 -14.92 5.46 1.54
C ASP A 395 -13.98 6.52 2.14
N VAL A 396 -13.29 7.27 1.29
CA VAL A 396 -12.40 8.37 1.67
C VAL A 396 -13.11 9.72 1.50
N PHE A 397 -13.44 10.35 2.63
CA PHE A 397 -14.04 11.68 2.67
C PHE A 397 -12.98 12.77 2.66
N SER A 398 -13.37 13.96 2.16
CA SER A 398 -12.58 15.16 2.41
C SER A 398 -12.51 15.41 3.92
N PRO A 399 -11.33 15.76 4.47
CA PRO A 399 -11.19 16.00 5.90
C PRO A 399 -12.09 17.16 6.36
N GLU A 400 -12.76 16.97 7.49
CA GLU A 400 -13.57 17.99 8.17
C GLU A 400 -12.84 18.48 9.43
N GLY A 401 -13.01 19.76 9.76
CA GLY A 401 -12.40 20.38 10.95
C GLY A 401 -11.07 21.09 10.67
N ALA A 402 -10.43 21.56 11.75
CA ALA A 402 -9.15 22.25 11.67
C ALA A 402 -8.02 21.25 11.43
N ALA A 403 -7.18 21.52 10.42
CA ALA A 403 -6.00 20.72 10.14
C ALA A 403 -4.99 20.78 11.30
N THR A 404 -4.43 19.62 11.65
CA THR A 404 -3.26 19.53 12.54
C THR A 404 -2.04 20.22 11.92
N PHE A 405 -0.96 20.44 12.68
CA PHE A 405 0.24 21.09 12.15
C PHE A 405 0.81 20.30 10.97
N GLU A 406 0.90 18.97 11.11
CA GLU A 406 1.34 18.09 10.01
C GLU A 406 0.41 18.18 8.79
N GLU A 407 -0.90 18.13 8.98
CA GLU A 407 -1.87 18.16 7.88
C GLU A 407 -1.85 19.49 7.09
N ARG A 408 -1.40 20.58 7.70
CA ARG A 408 -1.24 21.86 6.98
C ARG A 408 -0.11 21.83 5.96
N ILE A 409 0.97 21.08 6.22
CA ILE A 409 2.09 20.90 5.28
C ILE A 409 1.91 19.71 4.33
N PHE A 410 1.17 18.67 4.74
CA PHE A 410 1.00 17.44 3.97
C PHE A 410 -0.45 16.90 4.06
N PRO A 411 -1.44 17.57 3.44
CA PRO A 411 -2.85 17.17 3.48
C PRO A 411 -3.15 16.00 2.52
N SER A 412 -2.46 14.86 2.65
CA SER A 412 -2.61 13.72 1.73
C SER A 412 -4.04 13.20 1.62
N LYS A 413 -4.82 13.20 2.72
CA LYS A 413 -6.24 12.80 2.72
C LYS A 413 -7.10 13.61 1.76
N LEU A 414 -6.76 14.89 1.57
CA LEU A 414 -7.48 15.74 0.63
C LEU A 414 -7.25 15.30 -0.82
N MET A 415 -6.02 14.91 -1.17
CA MET A 415 -5.70 14.40 -2.50
C MET A 415 -6.30 13.03 -2.76
N MET A 416 -6.31 12.17 -1.73
CA MET A 416 -6.98 10.87 -1.79
C MET A 416 -8.49 11.04 -2.02
N ALA A 417 -9.15 11.95 -1.29
CA ALA A 417 -10.57 12.24 -1.46
C ALA A 417 -10.91 12.78 -2.87
N ILE A 418 -10.09 13.69 -3.42
CA ILE A 418 -10.26 14.19 -4.80
C ILE A 418 -10.23 13.06 -5.81
N SER A 419 -9.24 12.16 -5.67
CA SER A 419 -9.06 11.05 -6.59
C SER A 419 -10.16 9.99 -6.45
N THR A 420 -10.58 9.65 -5.22
CA THR A 420 -11.74 8.79 -4.96
C THR A 420 -13.00 9.35 -5.64
N GLU A 421 -13.28 10.64 -5.46
CA GLU A 421 -14.44 11.29 -6.09
C GLU A 421 -14.34 11.33 -7.63
N SER A 422 -13.16 11.63 -8.17
CA SER A 422 -12.97 11.76 -9.61
C SER A 422 -12.95 10.43 -10.34
N GLU A 423 -12.29 9.42 -9.78
CA GLU A 423 -12.01 8.16 -10.46
C GLU A 423 -12.97 7.08 -9.97
N MET A 424 -12.95 6.78 -8.67
CA MET A 424 -13.66 5.62 -8.09
C MET A 424 -15.18 5.77 -8.11
N MET A 425 -15.70 6.99 -8.00
CA MET A 425 -17.15 7.25 -7.93
C MET A 425 -17.78 7.62 -9.28
N THR A 426 -16.99 7.67 -10.35
CA THR A 426 -17.52 7.90 -11.71
C THR A 426 -18.40 6.74 -12.14
N ARG A 427 -19.58 7.06 -12.68
CA ARG A 427 -20.53 6.06 -13.21
C ARG A 427 -20.71 6.23 -14.72
N TYR A 428 -20.70 5.13 -15.45
CA TYR A 428 -20.89 5.12 -16.88
C TYR A 428 -22.38 5.25 -17.25
N GLY A 429 -22.65 5.84 -18.42
CA GLY A 429 -23.99 6.02 -18.96
C GLY A 429 -24.85 7.11 -18.28
N LYS A 430 -24.42 7.67 -17.14
CA LYS A 430 -25.07 8.81 -16.47
C LYS A 430 -24.43 10.18 -16.81
N GLY A 431 -23.35 10.19 -17.58
CA GLY A 431 -22.63 11.38 -18.02
C GLY A 431 -21.94 11.16 -19.36
N ASP A 432 -20.82 11.86 -19.60
CA ASP A 432 -20.14 11.87 -20.89
C ASP A 432 -19.25 10.64 -21.17
N ILE A 433 -19.28 9.62 -20.30
CA ILE A 433 -18.51 8.38 -20.44
C ILE A 433 -19.51 7.22 -20.48
N ASP A 434 -19.48 6.44 -21.57
CA ASP A 434 -20.49 5.42 -21.85
C ASP A 434 -20.12 4.00 -21.40
N GLY A 435 -18.85 3.78 -21.02
CA GLY A 435 -18.34 2.46 -20.65
C GLY A 435 -18.26 1.49 -21.84
N LYS A 436 -18.23 2.00 -23.08
CA LYS A 436 -18.21 1.19 -24.31
C LYS A 436 -17.20 1.74 -25.32
N THR A 437 -17.37 3.01 -25.69
CA THR A 437 -16.46 3.72 -26.60
C THR A 437 -15.44 4.54 -25.82
N GLU A 438 -15.77 4.93 -24.59
CA GLU A 438 -14.88 5.59 -23.66
C GLU A 438 -15.05 5.03 -22.24
N CYS A 439 -13.96 4.98 -21.50
CA CYS A 439 -13.96 4.60 -20.08
C CYS A 439 -12.90 5.40 -19.31
N LEU A 440 -12.80 5.18 -18.00
CA LEU A 440 -11.67 5.68 -17.21
C LEU A 440 -10.62 4.59 -17.00
N GLN A 441 -9.35 4.97 -17.12
CA GLN A 441 -8.24 4.23 -16.53
C GLN A 441 -8.05 4.62 -15.06
N ARG A 442 -7.49 3.71 -14.27
CA ARG A 442 -6.93 4.01 -12.95
C ARG A 442 -5.43 3.69 -12.92
N ILE A 443 -4.72 4.46 -12.11
CA ILE A 443 -3.26 4.31 -11.88
C ILE A 443 -2.98 3.71 -10.49
N HIS A 444 -3.97 3.68 -9.63
CA HIS A 444 -3.91 3.12 -8.28
C HIS A 444 -5.25 2.51 -7.91
N VAL A 445 -5.23 1.72 -6.85
CA VAL A 445 -6.40 1.15 -6.19
C VAL A 445 -6.36 1.49 -4.70
N THR A 446 -7.46 1.26 -4.01
CA THR A 446 -7.52 1.34 -2.55
C THR A 446 -7.82 -0.05 -2.03
N GLY A 447 -6.83 -0.66 -1.38
CA GLY A 447 -6.96 -1.99 -0.79
C GLY A 447 -6.99 -3.12 -1.82
N GLY A 448 -7.59 -4.23 -1.42
CA GLY A 448 -7.57 -5.50 -2.13
C GLY A 448 -8.31 -5.51 -3.46
N THR A 449 -9.27 -4.60 -3.70
CA THR A 449 -10.29 -4.63 -4.78
C THR A 449 -9.74 -4.47 -6.20
N ASN A 450 -8.86 -5.38 -6.64
CA ASN A 450 -8.20 -5.28 -7.93
C ASN A 450 -7.75 -6.64 -8.49
N GLY A 451 -7.67 -6.71 -9.82
CA GLY A 451 -7.27 -7.92 -10.54
C GLY A 451 -6.40 -7.65 -11.75
N ILE A 452 -5.78 -8.72 -12.26
CA ILE A 452 -5.00 -8.69 -13.51
C ILE A 452 -5.26 -9.98 -14.30
N ARG A 453 -5.37 -9.84 -15.62
CA ARG A 453 -5.43 -11.01 -16.50
C ARG A 453 -4.06 -11.67 -16.61
N ILE A 454 -4.02 -12.99 -16.69
CA ILE A 454 -2.77 -13.76 -16.70
C ILE A 454 -1.95 -13.49 -17.97
N ASP A 455 -2.60 -13.25 -19.10
CA ASP A 455 -1.94 -12.82 -20.34
C ASP A 455 -1.24 -11.45 -20.16
N SER A 456 -1.93 -10.46 -19.61
CA SER A 456 -1.36 -9.15 -19.27
C SER A 456 -0.23 -9.28 -18.23
N LEU A 457 -0.40 -10.15 -17.23
CA LEU A 457 0.61 -10.41 -16.20
C LEU A 457 1.89 -10.99 -16.81
N LYS A 458 1.79 -11.99 -17.70
CA LYS A 458 2.96 -12.59 -18.38
C LYS A 458 3.64 -11.62 -19.34
N LYS A 459 2.86 -10.74 -19.99
CA LYS A 459 3.34 -9.74 -20.95
C LYS A 459 4.11 -8.61 -20.27
N HIS A 460 3.48 -7.94 -19.30
CA HIS A 460 4.01 -6.71 -18.69
C HIS A 460 4.86 -7.00 -17.46
N ARG A 461 4.61 -8.11 -16.75
CA ARG A 461 5.37 -8.54 -15.56
C ARG A 461 5.49 -7.46 -14.46
N PRO A 462 4.39 -6.76 -14.10
CA PRO A 462 4.43 -5.80 -13.01
C PRO A 462 4.70 -6.49 -11.67
N PHE A 463 5.35 -5.77 -10.77
CA PHE A 463 5.56 -6.20 -9.38
C PHE A 463 5.65 -5.00 -8.43
N SER A 464 5.38 -5.27 -7.16
CA SER A 464 5.63 -4.35 -6.05
C SER A 464 6.95 -4.75 -5.40
N PRO A 465 7.95 -3.85 -5.32
CA PRO A 465 9.22 -4.20 -4.72
C PRO A 465 9.10 -4.68 -3.28
N SER A 466 9.90 -5.66 -2.87
CA SER A 466 9.76 -6.35 -1.58
C SER A 466 10.10 -5.49 -0.37
N PHE A 467 10.67 -4.30 -0.56
CA PHE A 467 10.93 -3.32 0.49
C PHE A 467 9.72 -2.39 0.76
N ILE A 468 8.64 -2.49 -0.01
CA ILE A 468 7.44 -1.66 0.17
C ILE A 468 6.58 -2.24 1.29
N GLY A 469 6.63 -1.64 2.47
CA GLY A 469 5.85 -2.04 3.66
C GLY A 469 4.47 -1.43 3.80
N ARG A 470 4.03 -0.59 2.87
CA ARG A 470 2.69 0.02 2.88
C ARG A 470 2.35 0.56 1.50
N ALA A 471 1.07 0.49 1.11
CA ALA A 471 0.58 0.94 -0.20
C ALA A 471 1.26 0.20 -1.36
N GLU A 472 1.46 -1.09 -1.17
CA GLU A 472 2.03 -2.01 -2.14
C GLU A 472 1.21 -2.11 -3.42
N ASP A 473 -0.12 -1.96 -3.32
CA ASP A 473 -1.06 -1.89 -4.43
C ASP A 473 -0.79 -0.69 -5.35
N GLN A 474 -0.41 0.44 -4.76
CA GLN A 474 -0.02 1.63 -5.50
C GLN A 474 1.36 1.49 -6.12
N ALA A 475 2.29 0.79 -5.47
CA ALA A 475 3.65 0.58 -5.96
C ALA A 475 3.73 -0.43 -7.13
N TYR A 476 2.72 -1.28 -7.29
CA TYR A 476 2.73 -2.37 -8.27
C TYR A 476 2.86 -1.88 -9.70
N LEU A 477 2.02 -0.90 -10.09
CA LEU A 477 1.98 -0.40 -11.47
C LEU A 477 3.22 0.44 -11.82
N LEU A 478 3.89 1.02 -10.83
CA LEU A 478 5.08 1.86 -11.02
C LEU A 478 6.19 1.11 -11.76
N SER A 479 6.34 -0.20 -11.47
CA SER A 479 7.36 -1.03 -12.10
C SER A 479 7.29 -0.93 -13.64
N VAL A 480 6.10 -1.02 -14.21
CA VAL A 480 5.89 -1.04 -15.67
C VAL A 480 5.44 0.31 -16.24
N LEU A 481 5.41 1.35 -15.41
CA LEU A 481 4.74 2.62 -15.75
C LEU A 481 5.41 3.35 -16.92
N MET A 482 6.74 3.26 -16.97
CA MET A 482 7.62 3.96 -17.90
C MET A 482 8.15 3.05 -19.03
N GLU A 483 7.66 1.82 -19.13
CA GLU A 483 8.05 0.91 -20.22
C GLU A 483 7.56 1.45 -21.58
N GLU A 484 8.35 1.20 -22.63
CA GLU A 484 8.00 1.62 -23.99
C GLU A 484 6.88 0.74 -24.58
N GLY A 485 6.06 1.35 -25.44
CA GLY A 485 4.98 0.65 -26.15
C GLY A 485 3.63 0.80 -25.47
N GLU A 486 2.84 -0.28 -25.49
CA GLU A 486 1.48 -0.31 -24.95
C GLU A 486 1.52 -0.32 -23.42
N ARG A 487 0.85 0.65 -22.79
CA ARG A 487 0.89 0.84 -21.34
C ARG A 487 -0.15 0.01 -20.62
N LEU A 488 0.26 -0.78 -19.62
CA LEU A 488 -0.67 -1.49 -18.74
C LEU A 488 -1.42 -0.51 -17.83
N ARG A 489 -2.74 -0.64 -17.73
CA ARG A 489 -3.59 0.18 -16.85
C ARG A 489 -4.72 -0.64 -16.24
N TYR A 490 -5.29 -0.11 -15.15
CA TYR A 490 -6.53 -0.62 -14.60
C TYR A 490 -7.71 -0.02 -15.37
N VAL A 491 -8.68 -0.84 -15.78
CA VAL A 491 -10.02 -0.33 -16.07
C VAL A 491 -10.72 0.00 -14.76
N HIS A 492 -11.38 1.17 -14.72
CA HIS A 492 -12.38 1.45 -13.70
C HIS A 492 -13.67 0.73 -14.05
N GLU A 493 -14.04 -0.29 -13.26
CA GLU A 493 -15.33 -0.97 -13.38
C GLU A 493 -16.29 -0.35 -12.35
N ASP A 494 -17.20 0.51 -12.84
CA ASP A 494 -17.93 1.46 -11.99
C ASP A 494 -18.90 0.82 -11.00
N GLY A 495 -19.41 -0.37 -11.27
CA GLY A 495 -20.23 -1.14 -10.35
C GLY A 495 -19.49 -2.19 -9.52
N LEU A 496 -18.18 -2.41 -9.73
CA LEU A 496 -17.40 -3.34 -8.93
C LEU A 496 -17.04 -2.69 -7.58
N ILE A 497 -17.90 -2.87 -6.58
CA ILE A 497 -17.76 -2.23 -5.26
C ILE A 497 -17.75 -3.28 -4.16
N MET A 498 -16.82 -3.14 -3.21
CA MET A 498 -16.79 -3.93 -1.98
C MET A 498 -17.10 -3.04 -0.77
N ARG A 499 -17.70 -3.63 0.26
CA ARG A 499 -17.95 -2.99 1.55
C ARG A 499 -16.76 -3.19 2.47
N HIS A 500 -16.27 -2.13 3.10
CA HIS A 500 -15.14 -2.15 4.02
C HIS A 500 -15.60 -2.10 5.48
N ASP A 501 -15.31 -3.15 6.23
CA ASP A 501 -15.90 -3.41 7.55
C ASP A 501 -14.87 -3.24 8.69
N LYS A 502 -13.97 -2.26 8.54
CA LYS A 502 -12.83 -2.03 9.44
C LYS A 502 -13.21 -1.81 10.90
N GLU A 503 -14.36 -1.18 11.16
CA GLU A 503 -14.81 -0.84 12.51
C GLU A 503 -15.26 -2.09 13.32
N ALA A 504 -15.55 -3.21 12.65
CA ALA A 504 -15.98 -4.45 13.31
C ALA A 504 -14.87 -5.16 14.09
N PHE A 505 -13.59 -4.87 13.78
CA PHE A 505 -12.41 -5.55 14.34
C PHE A 505 -11.64 -4.71 15.37
N ALA A 506 -12.17 -3.53 15.72
CA ALA A 506 -11.37 -2.40 16.17
C ALA A 506 -11.77 -1.89 17.58
N GLY A 507 -11.30 -2.56 18.63
CA GLY A 507 -11.44 -2.10 20.02
C GLY A 507 -10.12 -1.57 20.63
N ASP A 508 -9.07 -2.38 20.61
CA ASP A 508 -7.82 -2.09 21.34
C ASP A 508 -6.56 -2.00 20.45
N ALA A 509 -6.56 -2.57 19.24
CA ALA A 509 -5.42 -2.56 18.32
C ALA A 509 -5.16 -1.19 17.63
N ILE A 510 -6.18 -0.32 17.55
CA ILE A 510 -6.14 0.94 16.79
C ILE A 510 -5.08 1.92 17.33
N ARG A 511 -4.90 2.00 18.64
CA ARG A 511 -4.01 3.01 19.26
C ARG A 511 -2.53 2.70 19.01
N ALA A 512 -2.09 1.45 19.21
CA ALA A 512 -0.72 1.02 18.94
C ALA A 512 -0.39 1.01 17.42
N ALA A 513 -1.37 0.67 16.57
CA ALA A 513 -1.21 0.70 15.12
C ALA A 513 -1.07 2.13 14.55
N SER A 514 -1.55 3.17 15.26
CA SER A 514 -1.56 4.54 14.74
C SER A 514 -0.15 5.11 14.48
N PHE A 515 0.81 4.85 15.38
CA PHE A 515 2.22 5.24 15.18
C PHE A 515 2.87 4.44 14.06
N GLY A 516 2.57 3.14 13.99
CA GLY A 516 3.03 2.26 12.91
C GLY A 516 2.62 2.78 11.54
N ASN A 517 1.34 3.10 11.37
CA ASN A 517 0.76 3.61 10.13
C ASN A 517 1.39 4.95 9.72
N MET A 518 1.59 5.85 10.68
CA MET A 518 2.21 7.15 10.42
C MET A 518 3.67 7.01 9.98
N MET A 519 4.45 6.16 10.64
CA MET A 519 5.83 5.85 10.19
C MET A 519 5.83 5.18 8.81
N GLY A 520 4.87 4.30 8.53
CA GLY A 520 4.70 3.70 7.21
C GLY A 520 4.49 4.75 6.12
N ASP A 521 3.65 5.76 6.36
CA ASP A 521 3.42 6.85 5.41
C ASP A 521 4.66 7.76 5.23
N TYR A 522 5.50 7.93 6.26
CA TYR A 522 6.75 8.68 6.14
C TYR A 522 7.78 7.91 5.31
N ILE A 523 7.94 6.62 5.58
CA ILE A 523 8.82 5.72 4.82
C ILE A 523 8.33 5.64 3.37
N ARG A 524 7.02 5.57 3.14
CA ARG A 524 6.40 5.60 1.82
C ARG A 524 6.81 6.84 1.03
N THR A 525 6.83 8.04 1.64
CA THR A 525 7.30 9.26 0.95
C THR A 525 8.76 9.13 0.50
N ILE A 526 9.63 8.58 1.35
CA ILE A 526 11.05 8.36 1.02
C ILE A 526 11.18 7.36 -0.13
N TYR A 527 10.57 6.18 0.03
CA TYR A 527 10.71 5.08 -0.92
C TYR A 527 10.05 5.37 -2.26
N PHE A 528 8.86 5.98 -2.29
CA PHE A 528 8.19 6.29 -3.57
C PHE A 528 8.94 7.37 -4.34
N SER A 529 9.52 8.36 -3.64
CA SER A 529 10.36 9.38 -4.26
C SER A 529 11.60 8.74 -4.90
N GLU A 530 12.33 7.91 -4.16
CA GLU A 530 13.52 7.26 -4.71
C GLU A 530 13.18 6.22 -5.78
N TYR A 531 12.10 5.46 -5.61
CA TYR A 531 11.64 4.50 -6.61
C TYR A 531 11.30 5.19 -7.93
N ALA A 532 10.61 6.34 -7.89
CA ALA A 532 10.36 7.16 -9.08
C ALA A 532 11.67 7.64 -9.76
N ARG A 533 12.72 7.98 -8.98
CA ARG A 533 14.04 8.31 -9.56
C ARG A 533 14.66 7.12 -10.27
N VAL A 534 14.59 5.93 -9.66
CA VAL A 534 15.12 4.70 -10.25
C VAL A 534 14.43 4.38 -11.58
N LEU A 535 13.11 4.59 -11.66
CA LEU A 535 12.31 4.28 -12.86
C LEU A 535 12.55 5.22 -14.04
N ASN A 536 13.00 6.45 -13.80
CA ASN A 536 13.12 7.46 -14.85
C ASN A 536 14.42 8.29 -14.73
N ASN A 537 15.56 7.61 -14.54
CA ASN A 537 16.89 8.22 -14.59
C ASN A 537 17.05 9.51 -13.76
N ASN A 538 16.56 9.48 -12.51
CA ASN A 538 16.52 10.59 -11.54
C ASN A 538 15.52 11.71 -11.81
N ASP A 539 14.81 11.71 -12.94
CA ASP A 539 13.74 12.66 -13.21
C ASP A 539 12.40 12.15 -12.68
N LEU A 540 11.88 12.81 -11.65
CA LEU A 540 10.61 12.48 -11.01
C LEU A 540 9.39 12.91 -11.82
N GLY A 541 9.53 13.94 -12.67
CA GLY A 541 8.41 14.67 -13.28
C GLY A 541 7.45 13.76 -14.04
N PRO A 542 7.93 12.96 -15.01
CA PRO A 542 7.07 12.07 -15.79
C PRO A 542 6.33 11.01 -14.95
N VAL A 543 7.01 10.37 -14.00
CA VAL A 543 6.37 9.38 -13.11
C VAL A 543 5.31 10.05 -12.26
N LYS A 544 5.66 11.15 -11.58
CA LYS A 544 4.77 11.90 -10.70
C LYS A 544 3.55 12.42 -11.46
N GLU A 545 3.74 12.94 -12.67
CA GLU A 545 2.64 13.44 -13.50
C GLU A 545 1.62 12.35 -13.80
N ILE A 546 2.05 11.12 -14.09
CA ILE A 546 1.12 10.01 -14.35
C ILE A 546 0.35 9.62 -13.08
N VAL A 547 1.04 9.49 -11.94
CA VAL A 547 0.46 8.92 -10.71
C VAL A 547 -0.21 9.95 -9.79
N ASN A 548 -0.14 11.24 -10.13
CA ASN A 548 -0.85 12.31 -9.42
C ASN A 548 -2.38 12.14 -9.51
N PRO A 549 -3.14 12.52 -8.47
CA PRO A 549 -2.67 13.08 -7.20
C PRO A 549 -2.57 12.06 -6.05
N PHE A 550 -3.19 10.88 -6.17
CA PHE A 550 -3.30 9.93 -5.06
C PHE A 550 -1.94 9.39 -4.62
N THR A 551 -1.27 8.68 -5.52
CA THR A 551 0.07 8.11 -5.28
C THR A 551 1.14 9.20 -5.37
N GLY A 552 0.99 10.11 -6.34
CA GLY A 552 1.99 11.13 -6.65
C GLY A 552 2.26 12.13 -5.52
N CYS A 553 1.30 12.33 -4.61
CA CYS A 553 1.51 13.18 -3.45
C CYS A 553 2.54 12.65 -2.44
N PHE A 554 2.96 11.38 -2.57
CA PHE A 554 4.08 10.79 -1.81
C PHE A 554 5.40 10.82 -2.57
N ILE A 555 5.44 11.35 -3.80
CA ILE A 555 6.64 11.50 -4.61
C ILE A 555 7.04 12.97 -4.59
N THR A 556 8.20 13.31 -4.04
CA THR A 556 8.65 14.70 -3.91
C THR A 556 10.13 14.84 -4.22
N PRO A 557 10.59 15.99 -4.75
CA PRO A 557 12.03 16.23 -4.91
C PRO A 557 12.77 16.37 -3.58
N ILE A 558 12.07 16.62 -2.47
CA ILE A 558 12.63 16.90 -1.14
C ILE A 558 12.09 15.95 -0.04
N PRO A 559 12.20 14.61 -0.22
CA PRO A 559 11.53 13.64 0.65
C PRO A 559 12.00 13.68 2.10
N THR A 560 13.29 13.88 2.35
CA THR A 560 13.84 13.98 3.71
C THR A 560 13.28 15.21 4.41
N THR A 561 13.24 16.34 3.71
CA THR A 561 12.72 17.61 4.24
C THR A 561 11.25 17.47 4.62
N VAL A 562 10.42 16.94 3.72
CA VAL A 562 8.99 16.74 3.98
C VAL A 562 8.79 15.78 5.16
N VAL A 563 9.49 14.64 5.19
CA VAL A 563 9.34 13.65 6.27
C VAL A 563 9.81 14.19 7.61
N MET A 564 10.95 14.88 7.66
CA MET A 564 11.47 15.43 8.91
C MET A 564 10.61 16.56 9.45
N MET A 565 10.04 17.39 8.58
CA MET A 565 9.05 18.39 8.97
C MET A 565 7.81 17.73 9.57
N ARG A 566 7.23 16.73 8.89
CA ARG A 566 6.07 15.97 9.40
C ARG A 566 6.35 15.32 10.74
N PHE A 567 7.47 14.60 10.85
CA PHE A 567 7.90 13.92 12.08
C PHE A 567 8.10 14.89 13.26
N CYS A 568 8.81 16.00 13.06
CA CYS A 568 9.07 16.96 14.14
C CYS A 568 7.82 17.74 14.53
N MET A 569 6.97 18.10 13.57
CA MET A 569 5.71 18.80 13.86
C MET A 569 4.74 17.89 14.61
N LYS A 570 4.66 16.60 14.25
CA LYS A 570 3.85 15.66 15.00
C LYS A 570 4.35 15.43 16.43
N ALA A 571 5.66 15.27 16.60
CA ALA A 571 6.25 15.16 17.94
C ALA A 571 5.95 16.42 18.77
N ALA A 572 6.05 17.62 18.15
CA ALA A 572 5.73 18.88 18.80
C ALA A 572 4.26 18.98 19.24
N GLU A 573 3.30 18.48 18.44
CA GLU A 573 1.89 18.41 18.84
C GLU A 573 1.70 17.68 20.18
N PHE A 574 2.32 16.49 20.34
CA PHE A 574 2.24 15.75 21.59
C PHE A 574 2.83 16.55 22.76
N PHE A 575 4.02 17.13 22.58
CA PHE A 575 4.67 17.89 23.65
C PHE A 575 3.92 19.16 24.04
N LEU A 576 3.34 19.87 23.08
CA LEU A 576 2.55 21.08 23.32
C LEU A 576 1.19 20.76 23.95
N ALA A 577 0.62 19.59 23.67
CA ALA A 577 -0.56 19.07 24.35
C ALA A 577 -0.27 18.55 25.77
N GLY A 578 1.00 18.55 26.21
CA GLY A 578 1.42 18.02 27.51
C GLY A 578 1.60 16.50 27.55
N ASP A 579 1.46 15.81 26.43
CA ASP A 579 1.57 14.35 26.33
C ASP A 579 3.03 13.91 26.08
N ARG A 580 3.86 14.06 27.12
CA ARG A 580 5.31 13.79 27.02
C ARG A 580 5.63 12.32 26.74
N ASN A 581 4.78 11.40 27.21
CA ASN A 581 5.02 9.97 27.05
C ASN A 581 4.87 9.56 25.58
N HIS A 582 3.74 9.92 24.95
CA HIS A 582 3.51 9.62 23.54
C HIS A 582 4.51 10.35 22.64
N GLY A 583 4.84 11.62 22.92
CA GLY A 583 5.87 12.33 22.15
C GLY A 583 7.26 11.66 22.25
N THR A 584 7.63 11.18 23.44
CA THR A 584 8.89 10.46 23.66
C THR A 584 8.91 9.12 22.94
N GLU A 585 7.84 8.34 23.07
CA GLU A 585 7.68 7.05 22.40
C GLU A 585 7.73 7.19 20.88
N PHE A 586 6.98 8.15 20.33
CA PHE A 586 6.94 8.44 18.90
C PHE A 586 8.33 8.75 18.35
N VAL A 587 9.10 9.62 19.03
CA VAL A 587 10.46 9.97 18.58
C VAL A 587 11.41 8.78 18.70
N LYS A 588 11.39 8.07 19.83
CA LYS A 588 12.31 6.95 20.08
C LYS A 588 12.02 5.73 19.20
N ALA A 589 10.76 5.44 18.91
CA ALA A 589 10.36 4.35 18.03
C ALA A 589 10.50 4.73 16.54
N GLY A 590 10.28 6.01 16.20
CA GLY A 590 10.34 6.51 14.84
C GLY A 590 11.76 6.69 14.30
N HIS A 591 12.69 7.27 15.08
CA HIS A 591 14.02 7.62 14.59
C HIS A 591 14.79 6.41 14.00
N PRO A 592 14.84 5.22 14.63
CA PRO A 592 15.64 4.11 14.10
C PRO A 592 15.07 3.60 12.77
N ARG A 593 13.74 3.63 12.63
CA ARG A 593 13.03 3.20 11.41
C ARG A 593 13.28 4.18 10.27
N LEU A 594 13.16 5.48 10.54
CA LEU A 594 13.44 6.53 9.54
C LEU A 594 14.91 6.56 9.14
N ALA A 595 15.85 6.43 10.09
CA ALA A 595 17.27 6.37 9.81
C ALA A 595 17.62 5.21 8.86
N ARG A 596 17.08 4.01 9.13
CA ARG A 596 17.25 2.84 8.25
C ARG A 596 16.63 3.06 6.87
N ALA A 597 15.41 3.60 6.80
CA ALA A 597 14.75 3.87 5.53
C ALA A 597 15.51 4.90 4.68
N MET A 598 15.98 6.00 5.29
CA MET A 598 16.77 7.02 4.59
C MET A 598 18.09 6.46 4.07
N ALA A 599 18.79 5.63 4.86
CA ALA A 599 20.01 4.97 4.44
C ALA A 599 19.75 3.98 3.30
N PHE A 600 18.72 3.14 3.43
CA PHE A 600 18.36 2.16 2.40
C PHE A 600 17.96 2.83 1.07
N ALA A 601 17.15 3.89 1.12
CA ALA A 601 16.77 4.64 -0.07
C ALA A 601 18.00 5.14 -0.84
N ARG A 602 18.97 5.71 -0.12
CA ARG A 602 20.20 6.23 -0.72
C ARG A 602 21.12 5.14 -1.27
N ASP A 603 21.31 4.06 -0.50
CA ASP A 603 22.44 3.15 -0.70
C ASP A 603 22.03 1.78 -1.28
N GLY A 604 20.77 1.34 -1.13
CA GLY A 604 20.37 -0.04 -1.44
C GLY A 604 19.14 -0.20 -2.36
N LEU A 605 18.22 0.76 -2.36
CA LEU A 605 16.92 0.64 -3.02
C LEU A 605 17.05 0.35 -4.52
N ARG A 606 17.91 1.12 -5.22
CA ARG A 606 18.13 0.94 -6.67
C ARG A 606 18.61 -0.47 -7.00
N GLU A 607 19.61 -0.96 -6.28
CA GLU A 607 20.16 -2.30 -6.55
C GLU A 607 19.16 -3.39 -6.23
N GLN A 608 18.40 -3.24 -5.14
CA GLN A 608 17.35 -4.19 -4.79
C GLN A 608 16.25 -4.22 -5.85
N TYR A 609 15.76 -3.07 -6.31
CA TYR A 609 14.79 -3.01 -7.41
C TYR A 609 15.29 -3.73 -8.67
N LEU A 610 16.53 -3.47 -9.10
CA LEU A 610 17.10 -4.10 -10.30
C LEU A 610 17.23 -5.62 -10.15
N ARG A 611 17.67 -6.10 -8.99
CA ARG A 611 17.72 -7.55 -8.69
C ARG A 611 16.33 -8.17 -8.72
N GLU A 612 15.34 -7.51 -8.13
CA GLU A 612 13.97 -8.04 -8.07
C GLU A 612 13.31 -8.06 -9.45
N ARG A 613 13.54 -7.03 -10.27
CA ARG A 613 13.09 -7.01 -11.68
C ARG A 613 13.62 -8.22 -12.44
N GLU A 614 14.91 -8.53 -12.28
CA GLU A 614 15.51 -9.70 -12.91
C GLU A 614 14.90 -11.00 -12.39
N GLY A 615 14.71 -11.12 -11.07
CA GLY A 615 14.06 -12.27 -10.44
C GLY A 615 12.65 -12.53 -10.98
N TRP A 616 11.82 -11.49 -11.09
CA TRP A 616 10.47 -11.61 -11.64
C TRP A 616 10.49 -11.97 -13.14
N ASN A 617 11.39 -11.38 -13.92
CA ASN A 617 11.57 -11.74 -15.31
C ASN A 617 11.96 -13.21 -15.47
N GLN A 618 12.86 -13.71 -14.63
CA GLN A 618 13.24 -15.11 -14.62
C GLN A 618 12.05 -16.00 -14.25
N PHE A 619 11.29 -15.66 -13.20
CA PHE A 619 10.09 -16.40 -12.80
C PHE A 619 9.12 -16.58 -13.98
N TYR A 620 8.74 -15.50 -14.67
CA TYR A 620 7.78 -15.59 -15.78
C TYR A 620 8.34 -16.35 -16.99
N ASN A 621 9.65 -16.27 -17.26
CA ASN A 621 10.29 -17.05 -18.33
C ASN A 621 10.24 -18.56 -18.03
N LEU A 622 10.42 -18.97 -16.78
CA LEU A 622 10.44 -20.37 -16.39
C LEU A 622 9.07 -21.04 -16.51
N LEU A 623 7.96 -20.28 -16.42
CA LEU A 623 6.61 -20.84 -16.49
C LEU A 623 6.33 -21.57 -17.82
N ASP A 624 6.90 -21.10 -18.93
CA ASP A 624 6.76 -21.78 -20.22
C ASP A 624 7.48 -23.14 -20.22
N HIS A 625 8.60 -23.24 -19.52
CA HIS A 625 9.34 -24.50 -19.35
C HIS A 625 8.57 -25.47 -18.44
N VAL A 626 8.08 -25.00 -17.30
CA VAL A 626 7.22 -25.79 -16.39
C VAL A 626 5.97 -26.28 -17.11
N GLN A 627 5.41 -25.50 -18.03
CA GLN A 627 4.23 -25.91 -18.81
C GLN A 627 4.52 -27.07 -19.77
N GLN A 628 5.74 -27.14 -20.30
CA GLN A 628 6.16 -28.16 -21.27
C GLN A 628 6.71 -29.43 -20.59
N ASP A 629 7.23 -29.32 -19.37
CA ASP A 629 7.74 -30.46 -18.59
C ASP A 629 6.64 -31.04 -17.68
N GLU A 630 6.14 -32.23 -18.04
CA GLU A 630 5.07 -32.90 -17.29
C GLU A 630 5.46 -33.25 -15.85
N ALA A 631 6.73 -33.57 -15.58
CA ALA A 631 7.18 -33.91 -14.24
C ALA A 631 7.20 -32.67 -13.34
N LEU A 632 7.72 -31.53 -13.85
CA LEU A 632 7.72 -30.27 -13.12
C LEU A 632 6.31 -29.74 -12.90
N ARG A 633 5.45 -29.81 -13.93
CA ARG A 633 4.04 -29.43 -13.84
C ARG A 633 3.31 -30.24 -12.76
N THR A 634 3.49 -31.56 -12.77
CA THR A 634 2.90 -32.45 -11.77
C THR A 634 3.41 -32.12 -10.37
N LYS A 635 4.72 -31.90 -10.24
CA LYS A 635 5.35 -31.54 -8.96
C LYS A 635 4.81 -30.22 -8.40
N ALA A 636 4.64 -29.21 -9.24
CA ALA A 636 4.03 -27.94 -8.86
C ALA A 636 2.57 -28.14 -8.41
N GLY A 637 1.80 -28.94 -9.15
CA GLY A 637 0.44 -29.31 -8.78
C GLY A 637 0.36 -29.98 -7.41
N GLU A 638 1.21 -30.96 -7.12
CA GLU A 638 1.29 -31.64 -5.82
C GLU A 638 1.60 -30.68 -4.66
N ILE A 639 2.54 -29.73 -4.88
CA ILE A 639 2.88 -28.74 -3.86
C ILE A 639 1.68 -27.81 -3.62
N ILE A 640 1.04 -27.31 -4.68
CA ILE A 640 -0.16 -26.47 -4.58
C ILE A 640 -1.30 -27.22 -3.88
N ASP A 641 -1.52 -28.50 -4.18
CA ASP A 641 -2.53 -29.32 -3.53
C ASP A 641 -2.22 -29.55 -2.05
N SER A 642 -0.93 -29.61 -1.68
CA SER A 642 -0.52 -29.67 -0.28
C SER A 642 -0.88 -28.39 0.49
N CYS A 643 -1.02 -27.23 -0.17
CA CYS A 643 -1.46 -25.97 0.43
C CYS A 643 -2.96 -25.96 0.78
N ARG A 644 -3.76 -26.90 0.24
CA ARG A 644 -5.21 -26.93 0.45
C ARG A 644 -5.56 -27.19 1.91
N VAL A 645 -6.39 -26.31 2.48
CA VAL A 645 -6.91 -26.46 3.84
C VAL A 645 -7.87 -27.65 3.90
N ARG A 646 -7.67 -28.54 4.88
CA ARG A 646 -8.57 -29.66 5.15
C ARG A 646 -9.58 -29.25 6.23
N ALA A 647 -10.65 -28.60 5.75
CA ALA A 647 -11.80 -28.21 6.57
C ALA A 647 -12.60 -29.43 7.05
#